data_AF-A0A497A4K6-F1
#
_entry.id   AF-A0A497A4K6-F1
#
_cell.length_a   1.000
_cell.length_b   1.000
_cell.length_c   1.000
_cell.angle_alpha   90.00
_cell.angle_beta   90.00
_cell.angle_gamma   90.00
#
_symmetry.space_group_name_H-M   'P 1'
#
loop_
_entity.id
_entity.type
_entity.pdbx_description
1 polymer ?
#
loop_
_entity_poly.entity_id
_entity_poly.type
_entity_poly.pdbx_seq_one_letter_code
_entity_poly.pdbx_strand_id
1 'polypeptide(L)'
;MSAARPADRTRIIIGLGTCGIAAGGKGVLKALHEKLAQESIEADVIQVGCIGMCFNEPLLDIVKPGCPRISYGNVTPEMVSELIDDYVLGDNPRPDLAVAVIEDEPFAGIPAWKSLPFFKYQHRRVLRNCGFVDPEMIEDYIIRDGYQALAKALSQMSPEEIIGEVKKSGLRGRGGAGFPTGLKWQFCHQAPGDVKYLICNFDEGDPGAFMNRSEVEGDPHQLLEGMAIAAYAIGAHQGFIYGRAEYPLAIQRLRKAIAQAEALGFLGDDILGSGFSFRITIKEGAGAFVCGEETALMASIEGRRGMPRPRPPFPAQSGLWGKPTLINNVGTLSNVPLIILKGADWFAQIGTEKSKGTKVFSLVGKVARSGLVEVPMGTPLHTIIFDIGGGIAGGKKFKAVQTGGPSGGCLPASLLDLPVDYESLTQAGSIMGSGGMVVMDEDTCMVDIARFFLSFTQAESCGKCVPCRLGTKRMLETLERITRGEGQEEDIDLLLELAETVKVASLCGLGQTAPNPVLSTIKYFRDEYETHIKLKQCPAVACSGMFPSRCQHACPAGLDVPRYVRLIAGGKFREAVDLIRERVPLAAVCGYVCSHPCEFKCRRGDLDTPIAIRILKRFVADLAIQEGVPPSVREDKPTLDKVAVVGSGPAGLSAAFFLARTGYQVTVF
;
A
#
# COMPACT_ATOMS: atom_id res chain seq x y z
N MET A 1 18.89 17.69 -16.80
CA MET A 1 17.78 16.70 -16.76
C MET A 1 17.23 16.40 -18.15
N SER A 2 17.77 16.95 -19.24
CA SER A 2 17.36 16.56 -20.59
C SER A 2 18.06 15.27 -21.03
N ALA A 3 17.33 14.47 -21.80
CA ALA A 3 17.75 13.21 -22.36
C ALA A 3 19.10 13.33 -23.09
N ALA A 4 20.07 12.50 -22.70
CA ALA A 4 21.45 12.53 -23.18
C ALA A 4 21.64 11.86 -24.56
N ARG A 5 20.75 12.19 -25.51
CA ARG A 5 21.02 12.26 -26.96
C ARG A 5 20.09 13.34 -27.53
N PRO A 6 20.58 14.34 -28.29
CA PRO A 6 19.69 15.11 -29.16
C PRO A 6 18.98 14.11 -30.06
N ALA A 7 17.66 14.02 -29.93
CA ALA A 7 16.87 13.05 -30.67
C ALA A 7 16.73 13.58 -32.10
N ASP A 8 17.47 12.98 -33.02
CA ASP A 8 17.28 13.08 -34.46
C ASP A 8 15.97 12.40 -34.89
N ARG A 9 15.43 11.49 -34.06
CA ARG A 9 14.19 10.75 -34.25
C ARG A 9 13.21 10.91 -33.09
N THR A 10 11.93 10.70 -33.36
CA THR A 10 10.89 10.67 -32.31
C THR A 10 11.12 9.48 -31.39
N ARG A 11 11.02 9.71 -30.08
CA ARG A 11 11.07 8.64 -29.07
C ARG A 11 9.73 8.52 -28.37
N ILE A 12 9.27 7.29 -28.22
CA ILE A 12 8.03 6.96 -27.53
C ILE A 12 8.37 6.05 -26.36
N ILE A 13 8.15 6.55 -25.15
CA ILE A 13 8.56 5.89 -23.92
C ILE A 13 7.30 5.35 -23.24
N ILE A 14 7.27 4.07 -22.92
CA ILE A 14 6.10 3.44 -22.28
C ILE A 14 6.44 2.85 -20.92
N GLY A 15 5.60 3.15 -19.93
CA GLY A 15 5.69 2.60 -18.57
C GLY A 15 5.30 1.12 -18.55
N LEU A 16 6.29 0.24 -18.45
CA LEU A 16 6.11 -1.22 -18.37
C LEU A 16 6.79 -1.80 -17.13
N GLY A 17 6.58 -1.14 -15.99
CA GLY A 17 6.64 -1.82 -14.69
C GLY A 17 5.41 -2.69 -14.46
N THR A 18 5.41 -3.50 -13.40
CA THR A 18 4.30 -4.41 -13.10
C THR A 18 2.93 -3.69 -13.00
N CYS A 19 2.88 -2.46 -12.49
CA CYS A 19 1.65 -1.66 -12.45
C CYS A 19 1.16 -1.24 -13.85
N GLY A 20 2.05 -0.74 -14.72
CA GLY A 20 1.71 -0.38 -16.10
C GLY A 20 1.25 -1.59 -16.90
N ILE A 21 1.91 -2.74 -16.73
CA ILE A 21 1.49 -4.01 -17.34
C ILE A 21 0.10 -4.42 -16.85
N ALA A 22 -0.14 -4.37 -15.53
CA ALA A 22 -1.43 -4.72 -14.94
C ALA A 22 -2.57 -3.79 -15.38
N ALA A 23 -2.27 -2.51 -15.63
CA ALA A 23 -3.21 -1.52 -16.13
C ALA A 23 -3.50 -1.64 -17.65
N GLY A 24 -2.88 -2.60 -18.35
CA GLY A 24 -3.12 -2.83 -19.78
C GLY A 24 -2.02 -2.31 -20.71
N GLY A 25 -0.86 -1.90 -20.18
CA GLY A 25 0.23 -1.31 -20.96
C GLY A 25 0.78 -2.22 -22.07
N LYS A 26 0.65 -3.55 -21.96
CA LYS A 26 1.00 -4.47 -23.06
C LYS A 26 0.08 -4.31 -24.28
N GLY A 27 -1.20 -4.02 -24.06
CA GLY A 27 -2.14 -3.71 -25.13
C GLY A 27 -1.80 -2.40 -25.83
N VAL A 28 -1.41 -1.38 -25.04
CA VAL A 28 -0.93 -0.08 -25.54
C VAL A 28 0.35 -0.25 -26.38
N LEU A 29 1.34 -1.01 -25.89
CA LEU A 29 2.57 -1.30 -26.64
C LEU A 29 2.28 -1.99 -27.97
N LYS A 30 1.34 -2.94 -27.97
CA LYS A 30 0.95 -3.66 -29.18
C LYS A 30 0.31 -2.71 -30.20
N ALA A 31 -0.66 -1.91 -29.78
CA ALA A 31 -1.32 -0.92 -30.63
C ALA A 31 -0.33 0.13 -31.16
N LEU A 32 0.64 0.52 -30.34
CA LEU A 32 1.72 1.42 -30.75
C LEU A 32 2.56 0.84 -31.89
N HIS A 33 3.05 -0.40 -31.75
CA HIS A 33 3.82 -1.03 -32.82
C HIS A 33 2.98 -1.22 -34.10
N GLU A 34 1.71 -1.59 -33.99
CA GLU A 34 0.81 -1.75 -35.14
C GLU A 34 0.61 -0.40 -35.87
N LYS A 35 0.36 0.68 -35.14
CA LYS A 35 0.15 2.02 -35.72
C LYS A 35 1.44 2.58 -36.35
N LEU A 36 2.59 2.45 -35.68
CA LEU A 36 3.87 2.89 -36.24
C LEU A 36 4.21 2.13 -37.53
N ALA A 37 3.94 0.83 -37.59
CA ALA A 37 4.15 0.03 -38.79
C ALA A 37 3.18 0.41 -39.92
N GLN A 38 1.90 0.65 -39.59
CA GLN A 38 0.89 1.06 -40.56
C GLN A 38 1.24 2.38 -41.25
N GLU A 39 1.69 3.38 -40.48
CA GLU A 39 2.03 4.71 -40.99
C GLU A 39 3.51 4.82 -41.44
N SER A 40 4.28 3.72 -41.38
CA SER A 40 5.72 3.70 -41.71
C SER A 40 6.54 4.76 -40.95
N ILE A 41 6.20 4.99 -39.68
CA ILE A 41 6.87 5.97 -38.82
C ILE A 41 8.09 5.32 -38.18
N GLU A 42 9.26 5.93 -38.38
CA GLU A 42 10.48 5.53 -37.69
C GLU A 42 10.59 6.25 -36.34
N ALA A 43 10.30 5.53 -35.26
CA ALA A 43 10.41 6.03 -33.89
C ALA A 43 11.06 4.99 -32.96
N ASP A 44 11.82 5.45 -31.98
CA ASP A 44 12.41 4.57 -30.97
C ASP A 44 11.37 4.31 -29.87
N VAL A 45 11.00 3.04 -29.68
CA VAL A 45 10.09 2.63 -28.60
C VAL A 45 10.89 2.11 -27.42
N ILE A 46 10.83 2.84 -26.30
CA ILE A 46 11.63 2.57 -25.09
C ILE A 46 10.71 2.12 -23.97
N GLN A 47 11.07 1.03 -23.30
CA GLN A 47 10.30 0.50 -22.18
C GLN A 47 10.95 0.93 -20.87
N VAL A 48 10.20 1.59 -19.99
CA VAL A 48 10.75 2.08 -18.72
C VAL A 48 9.99 1.51 -17.52
N GLY A 49 10.60 1.61 -16.34
CA GLY A 49 9.95 1.27 -15.08
C GLY A 49 8.86 2.27 -14.65
N CYS A 50 8.16 1.93 -13.57
CA CYS A 50 7.15 2.77 -12.94
C CYS A 50 7.76 4.11 -12.46
N ILE A 51 7.15 5.24 -12.81
CA ILE A 51 7.54 6.58 -12.32
C ILE A 51 6.91 6.92 -10.95
N GLY A 52 6.01 6.06 -10.46
CA GLY A 52 5.31 6.19 -9.18
C GLY A 52 3.84 6.63 -9.29
N MET A 53 3.37 7.13 -10.43
CA MET A 53 1.97 7.54 -10.63
C MET A 53 1.06 6.35 -10.99
N CYS A 54 0.97 5.34 -10.12
CA CYS A 54 0.21 4.13 -10.39
C CYS A 54 -1.27 4.40 -10.73
N PHE A 55 -1.86 5.47 -10.19
CA PHE A 55 -3.24 5.90 -10.47
C PHE A 55 -3.48 6.40 -11.91
N ASN A 56 -2.43 6.68 -12.67
CA ASN A 56 -2.48 7.18 -14.05
C ASN A 56 -1.85 6.21 -15.06
N GLU A 57 -1.53 4.97 -14.65
CA GLU A 57 -1.02 3.96 -15.56
C GLU A 57 -2.15 3.43 -16.49
N PRO A 58 -1.86 3.04 -17.74
CA PRO A 58 -0.55 3.07 -18.40
C PRO A 58 -0.11 4.49 -18.78
N LEU A 59 1.17 4.80 -18.52
CA LEU A 59 1.81 6.02 -18.97
C LEU A 59 2.52 5.84 -20.31
N LEU A 60 2.35 6.80 -21.21
CA LEU A 60 3.06 6.88 -22.50
C LEU A 60 3.58 8.30 -22.68
N ASP A 61 4.85 8.42 -22.98
CA ASP A 61 5.49 9.72 -23.19
C ASP A 61 6.02 9.83 -24.62
N ILE A 62 5.88 11.01 -25.21
CA ILE A 62 6.33 11.30 -26.58
C ILE A 62 7.37 12.41 -26.52
N VAL A 63 8.51 12.16 -27.17
CA VAL A 63 9.60 13.12 -27.33
C VAL A 63 9.86 13.31 -28.83
N LYS A 64 9.35 14.41 -29.40
CA LYS A 64 9.68 14.81 -30.77
C LYS A 64 11.02 15.58 -30.81
N PRO A 65 11.77 15.52 -31.92
CA PRO A 65 12.94 16.37 -32.12
C PRO A 65 12.60 17.86 -31.88
N GLY A 66 13.36 18.53 -31.02
CA GLY A 66 13.16 19.95 -30.69
C GLY A 66 11.98 20.25 -29.75
N CYS A 67 11.19 19.26 -29.34
CA CYS A 67 10.07 19.42 -28.41
C CYS A 67 10.38 18.80 -27.04
N PRO A 68 9.74 19.28 -25.96
CA PRO A 68 9.88 18.65 -24.64
C PRO A 68 9.22 17.28 -24.60
N ARG A 69 9.62 16.45 -23.62
CA ARG A 69 8.96 15.18 -23.31
C ARG A 69 7.58 15.43 -22.73
N ILE A 70 6.52 14.96 -23.39
CA ILE A 70 5.13 15.07 -22.92
C ILE A 70 4.65 13.71 -22.44
N SER A 71 4.03 13.65 -21.27
CA SER A 71 3.50 12.43 -20.66
C SER A 71 1.97 12.40 -20.71
N TYR A 72 1.43 11.27 -21.16
CA TYR A 72 0.01 10.96 -21.25
C TYR A 72 -0.30 9.80 -20.31
N GLY A 73 -1.44 9.86 -19.62
CA GLY A 73 -1.84 8.85 -18.63
C GLY A 73 -3.19 8.25 -18.90
N ASN A 74 -3.45 7.09 -18.27
CA ASN A 74 -4.62 6.24 -18.52
C ASN A 74 -4.76 5.89 -20.01
N VAL A 75 -3.63 5.72 -20.71
CA VAL A 75 -3.61 5.55 -22.15
C VAL A 75 -4.23 4.20 -22.51
N THR A 76 -5.22 4.21 -23.39
CA THR A 76 -5.84 3.01 -23.95
C THR A 76 -5.29 2.71 -25.35
N PRO A 77 -5.45 1.49 -25.89
CA PRO A 77 -5.07 1.17 -27.26
C PRO A 77 -5.67 2.12 -28.31
N GLU A 78 -6.89 2.61 -28.10
CA GLU A 78 -7.58 3.54 -29.01
C GLU A 78 -6.91 4.92 -28.98
N MET A 79 -6.58 5.42 -27.79
CA MET A 79 -5.89 6.71 -27.62
C MET A 79 -4.52 6.75 -28.30
N VAL A 80 -3.85 5.60 -28.47
CA VAL A 80 -2.57 5.53 -29.19
C VAL A 80 -2.72 6.07 -30.60
N SER A 81 -3.78 5.68 -31.32
CA SER A 81 -3.98 6.14 -32.70
C SER A 81 -4.15 7.66 -32.76
N GLU A 82 -4.97 8.22 -31.85
CA GLU A 82 -5.17 9.67 -31.75
C GLU A 82 -3.86 10.41 -31.45
N LEU A 83 -3.05 9.93 -30.51
CA LEU A 83 -1.79 10.58 -30.14
C LEU A 83 -0.75 10.54 -31.28
N ILE A 84 -0.69 9.43 -32.02
CA ILE A 84 0.20 9.33 -33.17
C ILE A 84 -0.26 10.27 -34.30
N ASP A 85 -1.55 10.29 -34.62
CA ASP A 85 -2.09 11.11 -35.70
C ASP A 85 -2.00 12.61 -35.38
N ASP A 86 -2.42 13.03 -34.17
CA ASP A 86 -2.50 14.44 -33.80
C ASP A 86 -1.14 15.05 -33.47
N TYR A 87 -0.26 14.30 -32.78
CA TYR A 87 1.00 14.84 -32.27
C TYR A 87 2.24 14.35 -33.01
N VAL A 88 2.36 13.06 -33.30
CA VAL A 88 3.58 12.54 -33.97
C VAL A 88 3.61 12.92 -35.44
N LEU A 89 2.50 12.67 -36.16
CA LEU A 89 2.32 13.07 -37.56
C LEU A 89 1.89 14.54 -37.70
N GLY A 90 1.01 15.00 -36.82
CA GLY A 90 0.65 16.41 -36.69
C GLY A 90 1.60 17.19 -35.77
N ASP A 91 1.12 18.31 -35.23
CA ASP A 91 1.84 19.15 -34.26
C ASP A 91 0.95 19.56 -33.06
N ASN A 92 -0.18 18.87 -32.85
CA ASN A 92 -1.06 19.12 -31.72
C ASN A 92 -0.72 18.18 -30.56
N PRO A 93 -0.15 18.68 -29.45
CA PRO A 93 0.25 17.84 -28.33
C PRO A 93 -0.91 17.31 -27.48
N ARG A 94 -2.17 17.61 -27.85
CA ARG A 94 -3.38 17.17 -27.12
C ARG A 94 -3.30 17.50 -25.63
N PRO A 95 -3.28 18.81 -25.26
CA PRO A 95 -3.20 19.22 -23.85
C PRO A 95 -4.39 18.74 -23.01
N ASP A 96 -5.50 18.36 -23.64
CA ASP A 96 -6.67 17.71 -23.02
C ASP A 96 -6.38 16.29 -22.50
N LEU A 97 -5.43 15.58 -23.12
CA LEU A 97 -5.01 14.22 -22.72
C LEU A 97 -3.69 14.20 -21.94
N ALA A 98 -2.89 15.26 -22.04
CA ALA A 98 -1.58 15.33 -21.43
C ALA A 98 -1.66 15.51 -19.90
N VAL A 99 -0.84 14.75 -19.18
CA VAL A 99 -0.72 14.83 -17.72
C VAL A 99 0.28 15.91 -17.32
N ALA A 100 1.44 15.92 -17.95
CA ALA A 100 2.49 16.92 -17.73
C ALA A 100 3.57 16.87 -18.80
N VAL A 101 4.36 17.94 -18.89
CA VAL A 101 5.67 17.91 -19.54
C VAL A 101 6.77 17.56 -18.53
N ILE A 102 7.67 16.65 -18.92
CA ILE A 102 8.77 16.16 -18.08
C ILE A 102 9.98 17.10 -18.20
N GLU A 103 9.72 18.39 -17.99
CA GLU A 103 10.69 19.47 -17.97
C GLU A 103 10.37 20.43 -16.81
N ASP A 104 11.23 21.41 -16.58
CA ASP A 104 11.04 22.38 -15.49
C ASP A 104 9.96 23.43 -15.81
N GLU A 105 9.73 23.72 -17.09
CA GLU A 105 8.79 24.74 -17.56
C GLU A 105 7.58 24.12 -18.28
N PRO A 106 6.38 24.74 -18.21
CA PRO A 106 5.20 24.28 -18.93
C PRO A 106 5.36 24.48 -20.45
N PHE A 107 4.61 23.71 -21.24
CA PHE A 107 4.65 23.77 -22.70
C PHE A 107 3.26 23.57 -23.30
N ALA A 108 2.87 24.43 -24.24
CA ALA A 108 1.59 24.32 -24.98
C ALA A 108 0.34 24.14 -24.07
N GLY A 109 0.30 24.82 -22.92
CA GLY A 109 -0.80 24.72 -21.95
C GLY A 109 -0.72 23.51 -21.00
N ILE A 110 0.30 22.66 -21.15
CA ILE A 110 0.53 21.47 -20.34
C ILE A 110 1.47 21.85 -19.17
N PRO A 111 1.12 21.53 -17.92
CA PRO A 111 1.92 21.90 -16.75
C PRO A 111 3.24 21.10 -16.67
N ALA A 112 4.26 21.71 -16.06
CA ALA A 112 5.50 21.02 -15.72
C ALA A 112 5.26 19.93 -14.66
N TRP A 113 5.89 18.76 -14.79
CA TRP A 113 5.66 17.63 -13.90
C TRP A 113 5.97 17.93 -12.43
N LYS A 114 7.01 18.72 -12.14
CA LYS A 114 7.36 19.16 -10.77
C LYS A 114 6.31 20.08 -10.14
N SER A 115 5.47 20.73 -10.95
CA SER A 115 4.36 21.55 -10.45
C SER A 115 3.14 20.71 -10.05
N LEU A 116 3.04 19.48 -10.54
CA LEU A 116 1.96 18.57 -10.16
C LEU A 116 2.02 18.31 -8.65
N PRO A 117 0.88 18.36 -7.94
CA PRO A 117 0.86 18.11 -6.50
C PRO A 117 1.50 16.77 -6.10
N PHE A 118 1.40 15.76 -6.97
CA PHE A 118 2.01 14.46 -6.76
C PHE A 118 3.54 14.51 -6.66
N PHE A 119 4.23 15.33 -7.47
CA PHE A 119 5.70 15.39 -7.48
C PHE A 119 6.28 16.58 -6.71
N LYS A 120 5.49 17.64 -6.49
CA LYS A 120 5.92 18.90 -5.89
C LYS A 120 6.68 18.74 -4.56
N TYR A 121 6.24 17.80 -3.73
CA TYR A 121 6.83 17.55 -2.40
C TYR A 121 7.81 16.37 -2.38
N GLN A 122 8.03 15.72 -3.53
CA GLN A 122 8.92 14.57 -3.62
C GLN A 122 10.37 15.00 -3.83
N HIS A 123 11.29 14.29 -3.19
CA HIS A 123 12.73 14.44 -3.35
C HIS A 123 13.32 13.13 -3.88
N ARG A 124 13.22 12.93 -5.19
CA ARG A 124 13.60 11.67 -5.85
C ARG A 124 15.13 11.50 -5.90
N ARG A 125 15.70 10.70 -4.98
CA ARG A 125 17.11 10.31 -4.97
C ARG A 125 17.25 8.87 -5.44
N VAL A 126 16.58 7.95 -4.77
CA VAL A 126 16.58 6.53 -5.13
C VAL A 126 15.81 6.32 -6.41
N LEU A 127 14.62 6.92 -6.54
CA LEU A 127 13.77 6.78 -7.73
C LEU A 127 14.17 7.70 -8.91
N ARG A 128 15.38 8.29 -8.91
CA ARG A 128 15.77 9.32 -9.89
C ARG A 128 15.82 8.84 -11.35
N ASN A 129 15.97 7.53 -11.53
CA ASN A 129 16.09 6.88 -12.84
C ASN A 129 14.82 6.13 -13.24
N CYS A 130 13.94 5.80 -12.29
CA CYS A 130 12.69 5.11 -12.59
C CYS A 130 11.79 5.96 -13.50
N GLY A 131 11.48 5.45 -14.69
CA GLY A 131 10.74 6.17 -15.74
C GLY A 131 11.64 6.99 -16.69
N PHE A 132 12.96 6.96 -16.52
CA PHE A 132 13.93 7.74 -17.33
C PHE A 132 14.99 6.89 -18.02
N VAL A 133 15.21 5.67 -17.54
CA VAL A 133 16.14 4.70 -18.15
C VAL A 133 15.38 3.47 -18.60
N ASP A 134 15.82 2.86 -19.70
CA ASP A 134 15.46 1.49 -20.00
C ASP A 134 16.18 0.56 -19.00
N PRO A 135 15.47 -0.13 -18.10
CA PRO A 135 16.08 -0.99 -17.09
C PRO A 135 16.78 -2.22 -17.68
N GLU A 136 16.62 -2.47 -18.98
CA GLU A 136 17.25 -3.56 -19.70
C GLU A 136 18.45 -3.13 -20.56
N MET A 137 18.84 -1.85 -20.52
CA MET A 137 19.98 -1.28 -21.24
C MET A 137 20.97 -0.65 -20.27
N ILE A 138 22.12 -1.28 -20.08
CA ILE A 138 23.15 -0.81 -19.14
C ILE A 138 23.71 0.57 -19.50
N GLU A 139 23.74 0.90 -20.79
CA GLU A 139 24.24 2.18 -21.31
C GLU A 139 23.41 3.36 -20.81
N ASP A 140 22.09 3.20 -20.67
CA ASP A 140 21.20 4.25 -20.14
C ASP A 140 21.54 4.58 -18.68
N TYR A 141 21.94 3.57 -17.90
CA TYR A 141 22.42 3.78 -16.53
C TYR A 141 23.77 4.52 -16.52
N ILE A 142 24.73 4.09 -17.34
CA ILE A 142 26.08 4.70 -17.44
C ILE A 142 26.00 6.17 -17.84
N ILE A 143 25.17 6.49 -18.83
CA ILE A 143 24.95 7.86 -19.32
C ILE A 143 24.43 8.79 -18.21
N ARG A 144 23.81 8.23 -17.16
CA ARG A 144 23.28 8.96 -16.00
C ARG A 144 24.14 8.77 -14.75
N ASP A 145 25.45 8.81 -14.95
CA ASP A 145 26.49 8.66 -13.93
C ASP A 145 26.57 7.28 -13.27
N GLY A 146 25.94 6.27 -13.87
CA GLY A 146 25.98 4.89 -13.38
C GLY A 146 27.40 4.32 -13.40
N TYR A 147 27.74 3.54 -12.37
CA TYR A 147 29.06 2.93 -12.14
C TYR A 147 30.22 3.91 -11.89
N GLN A 148 29.99 5.23 -11.91
CA GLN A 148 31.01 6.21 -11.51
C GLN A 148 31.34 6.10 -10.02
N ALA A 149 30.36 5.78 -9.16
CA ALA A 149 30.62 5.60 -7.74
C ALA A 149 31.42 4.33 -7.46
N LEU A 150 31.15 3.25 -8.20
CA LEU A 150 31.96 2.04 -8.15
C LEU A 150 33.41 2.30 -8.58
N ALA A 151 33.60 2.99 -9.71
CA ALA A 151 34.93 3.36 -10.19
C ALA A 151 35.69 4.20 -9.15
N LYS A 152 35.03 5.20 -8.54
CA LYS A 152 35.59 6.01 -7.45
C LYS A 152 35.94 5.16 -6.23
N ALA A 153 35.04 4.29 -5.79
CA ALA A 153 35.23 3.43 -4.63
C ALA A 153 36.45 2.52 -4.79
N LEU A 154 36.63 1.90 -5.95
CA LEU A 154 37.73 0.97 -6.20
C LEU A 154 39.08 1.66 -6.45
N SER A 155 39.08 2.86 -7.06
CA SER A 155 40.33 3.52 -7.46
C SER A 155 40.85 4.56 -6.45
N GLN A 156 39.98 5.11 -5.60
CA GLN A 156 40.31 6.28 -4.77
C GLN A 156 40.01 6.08 -3.27
N MET A 157 39.37 4.97 -2.88
CA MET A 157 38.93 4.77 -1.50
C MET A 157 39.35 3.40 -0.98
N SER A 158 39.81 3.38 0.27
CA SER A 158 39.94 2.16 1.06
C SER A 158 38.58 1.66 1.56
N PRO A 159 38.44 0.37 1.87
CA PRO A 159 37.25 -0.18 2.52
C PRO A 159 36.83 0.60 3.78
N GLU A 160 37.79 1.01 4.62
CA GLU A 160 37.57 1.78 5.84
C GLU A 160 36.99 3.17 5.56
N GLU A 161 37.48 3.87 4.52
CA GLU A 161 36.96 5.17 4.10
C GLU A 161 35.53 5.06 3.60
N ILE A 162 35.20 4.01 2.83
CA ILE A 162 33.84 3.76 2.36
C ILE A 162 32.89 3.54 3.56
N ILE A 163 33.29 2.69 4.51
CA ILE A 163 32.52 2.47 5.74
C ILE A 163 32.36 3.78 6.53
N GLY A 164 33.43 4.57 6.64
CA GLY A 164 33.43 5.88 7.27
C GLY A 164 32.44 6.84 6.62
N GLU A 165 32.41 6.90 5.30
CA GLU A 165 31.51 7.77 4.53
C GLU A 165 30.04 7.35 4.69
N VAL A 166 29.75 6.05 4.60
CA VAL A 166 28.39 5.52 4.84
C VAL A 166 27.96 5.76 6.29
N LYS A 167 28.87 5.65 7.26
CA LYS A 167 28.59 5.95 8.66
C LYS A 167 28.31 7.44 8.88
N LYS A 168 29.13 8.32 8.30
CA LYS A 168 28.96 9.78 8.34
C LYS A 168 27.65 10.23 7.70
N SER A 169 27.19 9.55 6.65
CA SER A 169 25.91 9.88 5.98
C SER A 169 24.70 9.72 6.91
N GLY A 170 24.81 8.90 7.97
CA GLY A 170 23.67 8.57 8.83
C GLY A 170 22.64 7.66 8.17
N LEU A 171 22.99 6.96 7.08
CA LEU A 171 22.10 6.00 6.42
C LEU A 171 21.67 4.89 7.41
N ARG A 172 20.36 4.76 7.59
CA ARG A 172 19.73 3.70 8.38
C ARG A 172 19.08 2.68 7.47
N GLY A 173 19.08 1.42 7.89
CA GLY A 173 18.52 0.31 7.13
C GLY A 173 17.07 0.55 6.71
N ARG A 174 16.79 0.48 5.40
CA ARG A 174 15.48 0.78 4.81
C ARG A 174 14.48 -0.37 4.84
N GLY A 175 14.86 -1.54 5.36
CA GLY A 175 13.98 -2.70 5.52
C GLY A 175 13.08 -2.68 6.78
N GLY A 176 13.13 -1.62 7.60
CA GLY A 176 12.19 -1.43 8.72
C GLY A 176 12.83 -1.10 10.06
N ALA A 177 13.80 -1.89 10.52
CA ALA A 177 14.39 -1.72 11.84
C ALA A 177 15.24 -0.44 12.00
N GLY A 178 15.66 0.18 10.90
CA GLY A 178 16.42 1.42 10.95
C GLY A 178 17.80 1.30 11.63
N PHE A 179 18.46 0.15 11.60
CA PHE A 179 19.80 0.01 12.18
C PHE A 179 20.83 0.86 11.38
N PRO A 180 21.80 1.54 12.02
CA PRO A 180 22.83 2.32 11.32
C PRO A 180 23.67 1.45 10.38
N THR A 181 23.62 1.76 9.08
CA THR A 181 24.19 0.91 8.02
C THR A 181 25.71 0.85 8.11
N GLY A 182 26.38 2.00 8.25
CA GLY A 182 27.84 2.05 8.39
C GLY A 182 28.37 1.30 9.61
N LEU A 183 27.61 1.27 10.72
CA LEU A 183 27.98 0.46 11.89
C LEU A 183 27.85 -1.04 11.60
N LYS A 184 26.80 -1.45 10.87
CA LYS A 184 26.62 -2.85 10.46
C LYS A 184 27.77 -3.30 9.55
N TRP A 185 28.20 -2.43 8.64
CA TRP A 185 29.33 -2.69 7.74
C TRP A 185 30.64 -2.80 8.52
N GLN A 186 30.87 -1.87 9.45
CA GLN A 186 32.04 -1.90 10.33
C GLN A 186 32.14 -3.23 11.10
N PHE A 187 31.04 -3.71 11.69
CA PHE A 187 31.04 -5.00 12.40
C PHE A 187 31.36 -6.19 11.49
N CYS A 188 30.84 -6.20 10.27
CA CYS A 188 31.12 -7.28 9.31
C CYS A 188 32.56 -7.21 8.76
N HIS A 189 33.07 -5.99 8.56
CA HIS A 189 34.45 -5.78 8.12
C HIS A 189 35.46 -6.23 9.17
N GLN A 190 35.22 -5.91 10.43
CA GLN A 190 36.10 -6.26 11.56
C GLN A 190 35.96 -7.72 12.03
N ALA A 191 34.94 -8.44 11.58
CA ALA A 191 34.74 -9.83 11.97
C ALA A 191 35.86 -10.74 11.42
N PRO A 192 36.36 -11.69 12.22
CA PRO A 192 37.47 -12.55 11.81
C PRO A 192 37.06 -13.52 10.69
N GLY A 193 38.00 -13.79 9.78
CA GLY A 193 37.87 -14.76 8.69
C GLY A 193 38.01 -14.13 7.31
N ASP A 194 38.57 -14.90 6.38
CA ASP A 194 38.89 -14.42 5.02
C ASP A 194 37.69 -14.47 4.06
N VAL A 195 36.67 -15.26 4.42
CA VAL A 195 35.45 -15.44 3.61
C VAL A 195 34.30 -14.71 4.25
N LYS A 196 33.70 -13.79 3.49
CA LYS A 196 32.53 -13.01 3.88
C LYS A 196 31.50 -12.99 2.76
N TYR A 197 30.24 -12.81 3.11
CA TYR A 197 29.13 -12.78 2.17
C TYR A 197 28.34 -11.48 2.26
N LEU A 198 27.82 -11.05 1.11
CA LEU A 198 26.80 -10.00 1.05
C LEU A 198 25.45 -10.62 0.66
N ILE A 199 24.39 -10.24 1.35
CA ILE A 199 23.03 -10.59 0.98
C ILE A 199 22.20 -9.32 0.80
N CYS A 200 21.65 -9.14 -0.39
CA CYS A 200 20.55 -8.23 -0.63
C CYS A 200 19.24 -8.92 -0.26
N ASN A 201 18.55 -8.38 0.74
CA ASN A 201 17.21 -8.81 1.10
C ASN A 201 16.18 -8.09 0.21
N PHE A 202 15.65 -8.84 -0.75
CA PHE A 202 14.61 -8.42 -1.69
C PHE A 202 13.30 -9.22 -1.47
N ASP A 203 13.05 -9.66 -0.24
CA ASP A 203 11.81 -10.32 0.17
C ASP A 203 10.80 -9.28 0.70
N GLU A 204 10.25 -8.48 -0.21
CA GLU A 204 9.23 -7.48 0.10
C GLU A 204 7.84 -8.15 0.18
N GLY A 205 7.60 -8.83 1.30
CA GLY A 205 6.36 -9.56 1.55
C GLY A 205 5.23 -8.74 2.20
N ASP A 206 5.48 -7.49 2.59
CA ASP A 206 4.49 -6.65 3.29
C ASP A 206 3.30 -6.34 2.37
N PRO A 207 2.03 -6.61 2.77
CA PRO A 207 0.88 -6.22 1.98
C PRO A 207 0.85 -4.70 1.75
N GLY A 208 0.68 -4.31 0.49
CA GLY A 208 0.70 -2.90 0.08
C GLY A 208 2.09 -2.31 -0.15
N ALA A 209 3.17 -3.06 0.12
CA ALA A 209 4.54 -2.64 -0.19
C ALA A 209 4.98 -3.13 -1.57
N PHE A 210 5.50 -2.22 -2.38
CA PHE A 210 6.08 -2.53 -3.70
C PHE A 210 7.21 -1.55 -4.08
N MET A 211 7.85 -0.92 -3.08
CA MET A 211 8.91 0.04 -3.34
C MET A 211 10.16 -0.67 -3.87
N ASN A 212 10.59 -1.76 -3.23
CA ASN A 212 11.78 -2.48 -3.66
C ASN A 212 11.55 -3.08 -5.04
N ARG A 213 10.34 -3.61 -5.28
CA ARG A 213 9.95 -4.13 -6.59
C ARG A 213 10.18 -3.08 -7.67
N SER A 214 9.70 -1.87 -7.42
CA SER A 214 9.72 -0.81 -8.43
C SER A 214 11.11 -0.22 -8.62
N GLU A 215 11.93 -0.16 -7.57
CA GLU A 215 13.36 0.17 -7.68
C GLU A 215 14.08 -0.84 -8.58
N VAL A 216 13.91 -2.14 -8.33
CA VAL A 216 14.58 -3.20 -9.10
C VAL A 216 14.04 -3.30 -10.53
N GLU A 217 12.73 -3.18 -10.72
CA GLU A 217 12.14 -3.17 -12.05
C GLU A 217 12.55 -1.92 -12.84
N GLY A 218 12.77 -0.79 -12.20
CA GLY A 218 13.04 0.49 -12.87
C GLY A 218 14.51 0.86 -13.02
N ASP A 219 15.38 0.40 -12.12
CA ASP A 219 16.82 0.65 -12.15
C ASP A 219 17.60 -0.48 -11.43
N PRO A 220 17.70 -1.68 -12.05
CA PRO A 220 18.42 -2.81 -11.44
C PRO A 220 19.91 -2.52 -11.26
N HIS A 221 20.53 -1.75 -12.16
CA HIS A 221 21.97 -1.47 -12.12
C HIS A 221 22.36 -0.63 -10.90
N GLN A 222 21.51 0.28 -10.43
CA GLN A 222 21.74 1.00 -9.17
C GLN A 222 21.86 0.09 -7.95
N LEU A 223 21.05 -0.99 -7.88
CA LEU A 223 21.18 -1.98 -6.84
C LEU A 223 22.52 -2.73 -6.97
N LEU A 224 22.86 -3.18 -8.17
CA LEU A 224 24.10 -3.93 -8.42
C LEU A 224 25.35 -3.11 -8.10
N GLU A 225 25.38 -1.84 -8.46
CA GLU A 225 26.46 -0.91 -8.11
C GLU A 225 26.60 -0.77 -6.59
N GLY A 226 25.46 -0.56 -5.89
CA GLY A 226 25.45 -0.48 -4.44
C GLY A 226 25.93 -1.77 -3.76
N MET A 227 25.60 -2.93 -4.32
CA MET A 227 26.09 -4.22 -3.85
C MET A 227 27.60 -4.40 -4.07
N ALA A 228 28.13 -4.02 -5.24
CA ALA A 228 29.55 -4.11 -5.52
C ALA A 228 30.39 -3.23 -4.57
N ILE A 229 29.95 -2.00 -4.33
CA ILE A 229 30.58 -1.08 -3.35
C ILE A 229 30.53 -1.67 -1.94
N ALA A 230 29.37 -2.18 -1.51
CA ALA A 230 29.22 -2.79 -0.19
C ALA A 230 30.09 -4.04 -0.02
N ALA A 231 30.21 -4.85 -1.07
CA ALA A 231 31.03 -6.05 -1.09
C ALA A 231 32.53 -5.72 -0.97
N TYR A 232 33.00 -4.73 -1.73
CA TYR A 232 34.37 -4.22 -1.62
C TYR A 232 34.66 -3.69 -0.20
N ALA A 233 33.73 -2.91 0.37
CA ALA A 233 33.88 -2.32 1.69
C ALA A 233 34.00 -3.35 2.83
N ILE A 234 33.38 -4.52 2.71
CA ILE A 234 33.49 -5.58 3.73
C ILE A 234 34.53 -6.66 3.38
N GLY A 235 35.02 -6.71 2.14
CA GLY A 235 35.89 -7.77 1.62
C GLY A 235 35.14 -9.06 1.22
N ALA A 236 33.92 -8.95 0.71
CA ALA A 236 33.14 -10.10 0.23
C ALA A 236 33.31 -10.30 -1.28
N HIS A 237 33.58 -11.53 -1.71
CA HIS A 237 33.72 -11.90 -3.12
C HIS A 237 32.47 -12.58 -3.70
N GLN A 238 31.50 -12.92 -2.84
CA GLN A 238 30.25 -13.58 -3.23
C GLN A 238 29.05 -12.87 -2.60
N GLY A 239 28.09 -12.54 -3.45
CA GLY A 239 26.82 -11.91 -3.10
C GLY A 239 25.63 -12.81 -3.41
N PHE A 240 24.53 -12.60 -2.68
CA PHE A 240 23.24 -13.19 -2.96
C PHE A 240 22.16 -12.11 -3.04
N ILE A 241 21.28 -12.18 -4.04
CA ILE A 241 20.01 -11.46 -4.02
C ILE A 241 18.94 -12.47 -3.66
N TYR A 242 18.36 -12.35 -2.46
CA TYR A 242 17.23 -13.18 -2.06
C TYR A 242 15.94 -12.47 -2.45
N GLY A 243 15.37 -12.86 -3.58
CA GLY A 243 14.17 -12.25 -4.14
C GLY A 243 12.99 -13.20 -4.10
N ARG A 244 11.81 -12.67 -3.81
CA ARG A 244 10.57 -13.46 -3.76
C ARG A 244 10.11 -13.94 -5.14
N ALA A 245 9.57 -15.15 -5.23
CA ALA A 245 9.12 -15.74 -6.50
C ALA A 245 7.93 -14.98 -7.13
N GLU A 246 7.18 -14.20 -6.34
CA GLU A 246 6.04 -13.44 -6.84
C GLU A 246 6.44 -12.19 -7.66
N TYR A 247 7.74 -11.90 -7.81
CA TYR A 247 8.27 -10.77 -8.61
C TYR A 247 9.01 -11.23 -9.88
N PRO A 248 8.35 -11.93 -10.82
CA PRO A 248 9.03 -12.52 -11.98
C PRO A 248 9.71 -11.49 -12.88
N LEU A 249 9.10 -10.31 -13.09
CA LEU A 249 9.67 -9.25 -13.91
C LEU A 249 10.97 -8.69 -13.31
N ALA A 250 10.98 -8.44 -12.00
CA ALA A 250 12.16 -7.96 -11.30
C ALA A 250 13.31 -8.97 -11.38
N ILE A 251 13.03 -10.27 -11.19
CA ILE A 251 14.03 -11.33 -11.31
C ILE A 251 14.57 -11.44 -12.74
N GLN A 252 13.71 -11.34 -13.76
CA GLN A 252 14.12 -11.33 -15.16
C GLN A 252 15.07 -10.17 -15.46
N ARG A 253 14.71 -8.94 -15.05
CA ARG A 253 15.54 -7.75 -15.25
C ARG A 253 16.87 -7.83 -14.50
N LEU A 254 16.88 -8.34 -13.27
CA LEU A 254 18.11 -8.57 -12.52
C LEU A 254 19.06 -9.55 -13.22
N ARG A 255 18.55 -10.68 -13.75
CA ARG A 255 19.39 -11.64 -14.50
C ARG A 255 20.07 -10.97 -15.69
N LYS A 256 19.32 -10.17 -16.44
CA LYS A 256 19.84 -9.43 -17.60
C LYS A 256 20.88 -8.39 -17.16
N ALA A 257 20.58 -7.61 -16.14
CA ALA A 257 21.47 -6.57 -15.61
C ALA A 257 22.78 -7.15 -15.05
N ILE A 258 22.73 -8.30 -14.35
CA ILE A 258 23.94 -9.00 -13.87
C ILE A 258 24.80 -9.43 -15.06
N ALA A 259 24.21 -10.08 -16.07
CA ALA A 259 24.95 -10.52 -17.25
C ALA A 259 25.60 -9.34 -18.02
N GLN A 260 24.89 -8.22 -18.14
CA GLN A 260 25.43 -7.00 -18.76
C GLN A 260 26.58 -6.40 -17.94
N ALA A 261 26.43 -6.33 -16.61
CA ALA A 261 27.47 -5.81 -15.72
C ALA A 261 28.73 -6.70 -15.72
N GLU A 262 28.57 -8.03 -15.78
CA GLU A 262 29.69 -8.96 -15.95
C GLU A 262 30.38 -8.78 -17.31
N ALA A 263 29.61 -8.66 -18.40
CA ALA A 263 30.15 -8.49 -19.74
C ALA A 263 30.96 -7.19 -19.91
N LEU A 264 30.59 -6.12 -19.21
CA LEU A 264 31.31 -4.84 -19.23
C LEU A 264 32.35 -4.68 -18.10
N GLY A 265 32.58 -5.72 -17.28
CA GLY A 265 33.60 -5.69 -16.22
C GLY A 265 33.25 -4.84 -14.99
N PHE A 266 31.96 -4.57 -14.75
CA PHE A 266 31.44 -3.94 -13.53
C PHE A 266 31.10 -4.96 -12.42
N LEU A 267 30.97 -6.24 -12.78
CA LEU A 267 30.84 -7.40 -11.90
C LEU A 267 31.70 -8.54 -12.42
N GLY A 268 31.87 -9.59 -11.64
CA GLY A 268 32.64 -10.77 -12.01
C GLY A 268 34.07 -10.71 -11.46
N ASP A 269 35.03 -11.13 -12.27
CA ASP A 269 36.44 -11.19 -11.88
C ASP A 269 37.18 -9.91 -12.27
N ASP A 270 38.09 -9.46 -11.41
CA ASP A 270 38.95 -8.28 -11.62
C ASP A 270 38.18 -7.03 -12.10
N ILE A 271 37.18 -6.64 -11.32
CA ILE A 271 36.25 -5.54 -11.64
C ILE A 271 37.04 -4.27 -11.93
N LEU A 272 36.87 -3.72 -13.13
CA LEU A 272 37.59 -2.53 -13.62
C LEU A 272 39.13 -2.62 -13.53
N GLY A 273 39.71 -3.82 -13.49
CA GLY A 273 41.16 -4.02 -13.32
C GLY A 273 41.68 -3.67 -11.92
N SER A 274 40.81 -3.68 -10.90
CA SER A 274 41.14 -3.27 -9.53
C SER A 274 41.80 -4.35 -8.67
N GLY A 275 41.84 -5.60 -9.14
CA GLY A 275 42.19 -6.78 -8.35
C GLY A 275 41.07 -7.31 -7.46
N PHE A 276 39.93 -6.60 -7.35
CA PHE A 276 38.77 -7.04 -6.59
C PHE A 276 37.77 -7.78 -7.49
N SER A 277 37.20 -8.87 -6.98
CA SER A 277 36.22 -9.69 -7.71
C SER A 277 34.95 -9.86 -6.91
N PHE A 278 33.78 -9.77 -7.55
CA PHE A 278 32.49 -9.94 -6.89
C PHE A 278 31.45 -10.54 -7.82
N ARG A 279 30.92 -11.70 -7.42
CA ARG A 279 29.89 -12.44 -8.16
C ARG A 279 28.57 -12.45 -7.41
N ILE A 280 27.45 -12.36 -8.12
CA ILE A 280 26.11 -12.31 -7.52
C ILE A 280 25.29 -13.51 -7.98
N THR A 281 24.66 -14.19 -7.02
CA THR A 281 23.71 -15.28 -7.29
C THR A 281 22.31 -14.87 -6.86
N ILE A 282 21.33 -15.02 -7.74
CA ILE A 282 19.92 -14.81 -7.38
C ILE A 282 19.38 -16.09 -6.73
N LYS A 283 18.83 -15.97 -5.52
CA LYS A 283 18.08 -17.03 -4.85
C LYS A 283 16.60 -16.65 -4.79
N GLU A 284 15.78 -17.42 -5.49
CA GLU A 284 14.32 -17.24 -5.45
C GLU A 284 13.75 -17.84 -4.16
N GLY A 285 12.93 -17.05 -3.46
CA GLY A 285 12.17 -17.46 -2.29
C GLY A 285 11.03 -18.40 -2.65
N ALA A 286 10.43 -19.03 -1.64
CA ALA A 286 9.36 -20.03 -1.80
C ALA A 286 8.03 -19.61 -1.17
N GLY A 287 7.74 -18.30 -1.18
CA GLY A 287 6.46 -17.73 -0.72
C GLY A 287 6.25 -17.72 0.79
N ALA A 288 7.31 -17.49 1.58
CA ALA A 288 7.23 -17.42 3.04
C ALA A 288 7.67 -16.05 3.54
N PHE A 289 6.74 -15.24 4.08
CA PHE A 289 7.01 -13.86 4.54
C PHE A 289 8.08 -13.81 5.64
N VAL A 290 8.14 -14.83 6.50
CA VAL A 290 9.14 -14.90 7.57
C VAL A 290 10.57 -14.94 7.03
N CYS A 291 10.79 -15.34 5.78
CA CYS A 291 12.10 -15.30 5.13
C CYS A 291 12.61 -13.87 4.87
N GLY A 292 11.79 -12.84 5.07
CA GLY A 292 12.27 -11.45 5.15
C GLY A 292 13.08 -11.17 6.41
N GLU A 293 12.98 -12.00 7.46
CA GLU A 293 13.82 -11.91 8.65
C GLU A 293 15.23 -12.42 8.37
N GLU A 294 16.24 -11.64 8.77
CA GLU A 294 17.65 -11.85 8.39
C GLU A 294 18.17 -13.28 8.58
N THR A 295 17.82 -13.96 9.68
CA THR A 295 18.31 -15.32 9.97
C THR A 295 17.47 -16.41 9.31
N ALA A 296 16.18 -16.18 9.12
CA ALA A 296 15.32 -17.06 8.33
C ALA A 296 15.72 -17.04 6.85
N LEU A 297 16.04 -15.85 6.33
CA LEU A 297 16.56 -15.64 4.98
C LEU A 297 17.81 -16.48 4.73
N MET A 298 18.80 -16.38 5.62
CA MET A 298 20.03 -17.18 5.53
C MET A 298 19.73 -18.67 5.56
N ALA A 299 18.83 -19.13 6.44
CA ALA A 299 18.43 -20.54 6.48
C ALA A 299 17.83 -21.01 5.15
N SER A 300 17.05 -20.15 4.46
CA SER A 300 16.51 -20.47 3.15
C SER A 300 17.59 -20.54 2.05
N ILE A 301 18.59 -19.66 2.08
CA ILE A 301 19.77 -19.75 1.19
C ILE A 301 20.54 -21.05 1.44
N GLU A 302 20.69 -21.45 2.71
CA GLU A 302 21.32 -22.71 3.13
C GLU A 302 20.51 -23.97 2.74
N GLY A 303 19.35 -23.83 2.10
CA GLY A 303 18.47 -24.95 1.72
C GLY A 303 17.68 -25.54 2.89
N ARG A 304 17.58 -24.82 4.01
CA ARG A 304 16.81 -25.19 5.20
C ARG A 304 15.47 -24.47 5.23
N ARG A 305 14.60 -24.88 6.15
CA ARG A 305 13.36 -24.14 6.44
C ARG A 305 13.70 -22.77 7.04
N GLY A 306 13.00 -21.72 6.57
CA GLY A 306 13.16 -20.33 7.01
C GLY A 306 12.66 -20.09 8.43
N MET A 307 13.43 -20.54 9.43
CA MET A 307 13.12 -20.34 10.85
C MET A 307 14.15 -19.43 11.50
N PRO A 308 13.72 -18.31 12.11
CA PRO A 308 14.64 -17.41 12.80
C PRO A 308 15.48 -18.10 13.88
N ARG A 309 16.72 -17.64 14.02
CA ARG A 309 17.69 -18.10 15.04
C ARG A 309 17.79 -17.06 16.16
N PRO A 310 17.91 -17.49 17.43
CA PRO A 310 18.23 -16.57 18.52
C PRO A 310 19.54 -15.82 18.24
N ARG A 311 19.60 -14.57 18.68
CA ARG A 311 20.81 -13.72 18.63
C ARG A 311 21.22 -13.42 20.08
N PRO A 312 22.51 -13.44 20.43
CA PRO A 312 23.69 -13.70 19.59
C PRO A 312 23.87 -15.18 19.18
N PRO A 313 24.72 -15.48 18.15
CA PRO A 313 25.52 -14.53 17.36
C PRO A 313 24.72 -13.76 16.30
N PHE A 314 25.16 -12.55 15.96
CA PHE A 314 24.56 -11.73 14.90
C PHE A 314 25.12 -12.11 13.51
N PRO A 315 24.36 -11.94 12.41
CA PRO A 315 24.81 -12.30 11.06
C PRO A 315 26.13 -11.65 10.63
N ALA A 316 26.36 -10.39 11.05
CA ALA A 316 27.59 -9.67 10.76
C ALA A 316 28.85 -10.33 11.36
N GLN A 317 28.69 -11.16 12.40
CA GLN A 317 29.79 -11.92 13.02
C GLN A 317 29.81 -13.38 12.53
N SER A 318 28.65 -14.03 12.52
CA SER A 318 28.49 -15.42 12.08
C SER A 318 27.10 -15.61 11.46
N GLY A 319 27.03 -15.44 10.14
CA GLY A 319 25.82 -15.55 9.34
C GLY A 319 25.81 -16.79 8.44
N LEU A 320 25.77 -16.56 7.13
CA LEU A 320 25.61 -17.59 6.11
C LEU A 320 26.77 -18.59 6.18
N TRP A 321 26.44 -19.86 6.38
CA TRP A 321 27.43 -20.95 6.58
C TRP A 321 28.45 -20.65 7.70
N GLY A 322 28.05 -19.90 8.72
CA GLY A 322 28.90 -19.54 9.86
C GLY A 322 29.97 -18.48 9.54
N LYS A 323 29.88 -17.81 8.39
CA LYS A 323 30.81 -16.75 7.98
C LYS A 323 30.22 -15.35 8.22
N PRO A 324 31.04 -14.31 8.46
CA PRO A 324 30.55 -12.94 8.56
C PRO A 324 29.72 -12.58 7.32
N THR A 325 28.49 -12.12 7.55
CA THR A 325 27.54 -11.88 6.47
C THR A 325 26.85 -10.54 6.67
N LEU A 326 27.03 -9.65 5.69
CA LEU A 326 26.31 -8.40 5.62
C LEU A 326 24.95 -8.62 4.95
N ILE A 327 23.87 -8.20 5.61
CA ILE A 327 22.52 -8.29 5.06
C ILE A 327 21.92 -6.89 5.01
N ASN A 328 21.56 -6.42 3.81
CA ASN A 328 20.92 -5.13 3.61
C ASN A 328 19.74 -5.22 2.65
N ASN A 329 18.72 -4.39 2.88
CA ASN A 329 17.56 -4.25 2.00
C ASN A 329 17.95 -3.51 0.70
N VAL A 330 17.21 -3.76 -0.39
CA VAL A 330 17.38 -3.08 -1.70
C VAL A 330 17.52 -1.57 -1.53
N GLY A 331 16.52 -0.89 -0.93
CA GLY A 331 16.56 0.56 -0.76
C GLY A 331 17.74 1.07 0.07
N THR A 332 18.33 0.25 0.95
CA THR A 332 19.59 0.62 1.64
C THR A 332 20.76 0.64 0.64
N LEU A 333 20.91 -0.42 -0.15
CA LEU A 333 22.00 -0.58 -1.11
C LEU A 333 21.87 0.42 -2.27
N SER A 334 20.66 0.69 -2.74
CA SER A 334 20.39 1.68 -3.79
C SER A 334 20.79 3.11 -3.40
N ASN A 335 20.90 3.43 -2.10
CA ASN A 335 21.39 4.75 -1.64
C ASN A 335 22.92 4.87 -1.69
N VAL A 336 23.65 3.75 -1.66
CA VAL A 336 25.12 3.73 -1.53
C VAL A 336 25.82 4.45 -2.69
N PRO A 337 25.49 4.21 -3.98
CA PRO A 337 26.18 4.89 -5.08
C PRO A 337 26.09 6.41 -4.98
N LEU A 338 24.92 6.94 -4.61
CA LEU A 338 24.72 8.38 -4.44
C LEU A 338 25.54 8.96 -3.28
N ILE A 339 25.64 8.23 -2.17
CA ILE A 339 26.44 8.64 -1.01
C ILE A 339 27.92 8.71 -1.39
N ILE A 340 28.43 7.72 -2.10
CA ILE A 340 29.85 7.69 -2.51
C ILE A 340 30.15 8.76 -3.57
N LEU A 341 29.25 8.96 -4.53
CA LEU A 341 29.45 9.93 -5.60
C LEU A 341 29.40 11.37 -5.06
N LYS A 342 28.38 11.71 -4.28
CA LYS A 342 28.07 13.09 -3.85
C LYS A 342 28.56 13.44 -2.45
N GLY A 343 28.95 12.44 -1.66
CA GLY A 343 29.43 12.59 -0.29
C GLY A 343 28.33 12.46 0.77
N ALA A 344 28.77 12.10 1.98
CA ALA A 344 27.95 11.91 3.17
C ALA A 344 27.21 13.18 3.59
N ASP A 345 27.85 14.35 3.48
CA ASP A 345 27.26 15.62 3.87
C ASP A 345 26.07 15.98 2.98
N TRP A 346 26.18 15.76 1.65
CA TRP A 346 25.06 15.90 0.72
C TRP A 346 23.88 14.99 1.09
N PHE A 347 24.18 13.77 1.53
CA PHE A 347 23.13 12.85 1.95
C PHE A 347 22.43 13.33 3.22
N ALA A 348 23.21 13.76 4.23
CA ALA A 348 22.77 14.17 5.56
C ALA A 348 22.11 15.57 5.62
N GLN A 349 22.19 16.36 4.55
CA GLN A 349 21.54 17.67 4.43
C GLN A 349 20.01 17.61 4.48
N ILE A 350 19.40 16.45 4.22
CA ILE A 350 17.94 16.28 4.27
C ILE A 350 17.56 15.18 5.28
N GLY A 351 16.30 15.22 5.72
CA GLY A 351 15.79 14.36 6.78
C GLY A 351 15.88 15.02 8.15
N THR A 352 15.58 14.25 9.21
CA THR A 352 15.66 14.73 10.59
C THR A 352 17.06 14.59 11.17
N GLU A 353 17.27 14.99 12.42
CA GLU A 353 18.56 14.81 13.11
C GLU A 353 18.99 13.34 13.16
N LYS A 354 18.06 12.43 13.46
CA LYS A 354 18.32 10.99 13.66
C LYS A 354 17.95 10.12 12.46
N SER A 355 17.22 10.68 11.49
CA SER A 355 16.75 9.96 10.31
C SER A 355 17.11 10.75 9.06
N LYS A 356 18.30 10.49 8.51
CA LYS A 356 18.86 11.20 7.34
C LYS A 356 18.35 10.65 6.01
N GLY A 357 18.40 11.49 4.99
CA GLY A 357 18.08 11.15 3.61
C GLY A 357 16.58 11.09 3.32
N THR A 358 16.24 10.42 2.23
CA THR A 358 14.85 10.15 1.81
C THR A 358 14.41 8.73 2.15
N LYS A 359 13.09 8.53 2.08
CA LYS A 359 12.45 7.22 2.11
C LYS A 359 11.41 7.14 1.00
N VAL A 360 11.38 6.00 0.32
CA VAL A 360 10.32 5.66 -0.63
C VAL A 360 9.18 5.00 0.13
N PHE A 361 7.98 5.53 -0.05
CA PHE A 361 6.73 4.99 0.45
C PHE A 361 5.87 4.48 -0.69
N SER A 362 5.11 3.44 -0.43
CA SER A 362 4.05 2.97 -1.32
C SER A 362 2.71 3.34 -0.70
N LEU A 363 1.95 4.16 -1.40
CA LEU A 363 0.69 4.71 -0.94
C LEU A 363 -0.47 3.96 -1.61
N VAL A 364 -1.22 3.20 -0.83
CA VAL A 364 -2.30 2.33 -1.29
C VAL A 364 -3.55 2.43 -0.41
N GLY A 365 -4.59 1.68 -0.75
CA GLY A 365 -5.85 1.67 -0.02
C GLY A 365 -6.82 2.70 -0.59
N LYS A 366 -7.52 3.44 0.27
CA LYS A 366 -8.59 4.39 -0.07
C LYS A 366 -8.06 5.78 -0.40
N VAL A 367 -6.96 5.88 -1.14
CA VAL A 367 -6.30 7.14 -1.52
C VAL A 367 -6.64 7.52 -2.97
N ALA A 368 -6.76 8.81 -3.26
CA ALA A 368 -7.10 9.29 -4.61
C ALA A 368 -5.97 9.06 -5.63
N ARG A 369 -4.72 9.26 -5.20
CA ARG A 369 -3.51 9.09 -6.02
C ARG A 369 -2.60 8.02 -5.42
N SER A 370 -2.89 6.77 -5.75
CA SER A 370 -2.07 5.63 -5.32
C SER A 370 -0.75 5.56 -6.11
N GLY A 371 0.33 5.12 -5.46
CA GLY A 371 1.63 5.24 -6.10
C GLY A 371 2.86 5.06 -5.22
N LEU A 372 4.01 5.46 -5.76
CA LEU A 372 5.27 5.58 -5.04
C LEU A 372 5.60 7.04 -4.78
N VAL A 373 6.04 7.29 -3.55
CA VAL A 373 6.30 8.64 -3.06
C VAL A 373 7.65 8.64 -2.35
N GLU A 374 8.63 9.35 -2.90
CA GLU A 374 9.93 9.52 -2.26
C GLU A 374 10.03 10.89 -1.59
N VAL A 375 10.05 10.92 -0.26
CA VAL A 375 10.08 12.16 0.52
C VAL A 375 11.24 12.16 1.52
N PRO A 376 11.71 13.34 1.97
CA PRO A 376 12.63 13.44 3.10
C PRO A 376 12.07 12.75 4.34
N MET A 377 12.93 12.13 5.13
CA MET A 377 12.53 11.62 6.44
C MET A 377 12.00 12.76 7.33
N GLY A 378 10.91 12.51 8.05
CA GLY A 378 10.24 13.51 8.88
C GLY A 378 9.15 14.32 8.16
N THR A 379 8.92 14.12 6.86
CA THR A 379 7.74 14.70 6.19
C THR A 379 6.45 14.27 6.92
N PRO A 380 5.50 15.19 7.22
CA PRO A 380 4.27 14.84 7.92
C PRO A 380 3.36 13.88 7.13
N LEU A 381 2.60 13.04 7.84
CA LEU A 381 1.61 12.14 7.22
C LEU A 381 0.59 12.92 6.38
N HIS A 382 0.18 14.10 6.83
CA HIS A 382 -0.73 14.99 6.11
C HIS A 382 -0.22 15.28 4.69
N THR A 383 1.05 15.68 4.55
CA THR A 383 1.64 15.99 3.25
C THR A 383 1.70 14.77 2.35
N ILE A 384 2.03 13.60 2.89
CA ILE A 384 2.09 12.36 2.08
C ILE A 384 0.70 11.95 1.60
N ILE A 385 -0.32 12.01 2.46
CA ILE A 385 -1.66 11.48 2.17
C ILE A 385 -2.52 12.50 1.42
N PHE A 386 -2.53 13.76 1.83
CA PHE A 386 -3.40 14.80 1.28
C PHE A 386 -2.74 15.60 0.15
N ASP A 387 -1.54 16.14 0.38
CA ASP A 387 -0.89 16.97 -0.65
C ASP A 387 -0.44 16.13 -1.85
N ILE A 388 0.29 15.04 -1.58
CA ILE A 388 0.79 14.12 -2.61
C ILE A 388 -0.30 13.14 -3.05
N GLY A 389 -0.88 12.40 -2.10
CA GLY A 389 -1.89 11.37 -2.34
C GLY A 389 -3.28 11.90 -2.76
N GLY A 390 -3.52 13.20 -2.66
CA GLY A 390 -4.82 13.80 -3.04
C GLY A 390 -5.97 13.49 -2.07
N GLY A 391 -5.67 12.99 -0.87
CA GLY A 391 -6.66 12.65 0.15
C GLY A 391 -7.38 11.34 -0.14
N ILE A 392 -8.59 11.21 0.40
CA ILE A 392 -9.38 9.97 0.30
C ILE A 392 -10.15 9.93 -1.02
N ALA A 393 -10.14 8.77 -1.67
CA ALA A 393 -10.89 8.54 -2.90
C ALA A 393 -12.39 8.81 -2.70
N GLY A 394 -13.01 9.52 -3.64
CA GLY A 394 -14.44 9.85 -3.58
C GLY A 394 -14.83 10.90 -2.53
N GLY A 395 -13.86 11.65 -1.98
CA GLY A 395 -14.13 12.75 -1.04
C GLY A 395 -14.62 12.31 0.35
N LYS A 396 -14.46 11.04 0.69
CA LYS A 396 -14.79 10.50 2.02
C LYS A 396 -13.85 11.00 3.11
N LYS A 397 -14.19 10.78 4.36
CA LYS A 397 -13.32 11.17 5.49
C LYS A 397 -12.20 10.17 5.71
N PHE A 398 -11.01 10.71 5.98
CA PHE A 398 -9.86 9.94 6.44
C PHE A 398 -10.14 9.40 7.84
N LYS A 399 -9.88 8.10 8.03
CA LYS A 399 -10.04 7.45 9.34
C LYS A 399 -8.70 7.08 9.95
N ALA A 400 -7.89 6.34 9.20
CA ALA A 400 -6.61 5.85 9.65
C ALA A 400 -5.65 5.60 8.49
N VAL A 401 -4.37 5.52 8.80
CA VAL A 401 -3.34 4.95 7.92
C VAL A 401 -2.59 3.87 8.69
N GLN A 402 -2.43 2.71 8.07
CA GLN A 402 -1.53 1.69 8.58
C GLN A 402 -0.15 1.86 7.96
N THR A 403 0.88 1.88 8.79
CA THR A 403 2.28 2.00 8.35
C THR A 403 3.09 0.82 8.84
N GLY A 404 4.05 0.35 8.05
CA GLY A 404 4.99 -0.68 8.47
C GLY A 404 4.51 -2.12 8.24
N GLY A 405 3.62 -2.31 7.26
CA GLY A 405 3.16 -3.63 6.84
C GLY A 405 2.24 -4.29 7.88
N PRO A 406 2.00 -5.60 7.78
CA PRO A 406 0.95 -6.30 8.52
C PRO A 406 1.24 -6.40 10.03
N SER A 407 2.47 -6.07 10.44
CA SER A 407 2.88 -5.98 11.84
C SER A 407 3.01 -4.54 12.34
N GLY A 408 2.53 -3.59 11.54
CA GLY A 408 2.47 -2.16 11.81
C GLY A 408 1.27 -1.74 12.64
N GLY A 409 1.26 -0.48 13.07
CA GLY A 409 0.14 0.12 13.79
C GLY A 409 -0.78 0.91 12.86
N CYS A 410 -2.01 1.15 13.33
CA CYS A 410 -2.97 2.04 12.66
C CYS A 410 -2.95 3.42 13.34
N LEU A 411 -2.62 4.46 12.58
CA LEU A 411 -2.52 5.84 13.05
C LEU A 411 -3.81 6.60 12.69
N PRO A 412 -4.51 7.21 13.67
CA PRO A 412 -5.78 7.91 13.45
C PRO A 412 -5.59 9.31 12.84
N ALA A 413 -6.71 9.93 12.46
CA ALA A 413 -6.77 11.30 11.96
C ALA A 413 -6.11 12.34 12.89
N SER A 414 -6.14 12.13 14.22
CA SER A 414 -5.51 13.02 15.19
C SER A 414 -3.98 13.05 15.14
N LEU A 415 -3.35 12.13 14.39
CA LEU A 415 -1.90 12.06 14.20
C LEU A 415 -1.46 12.41 12.78
N LEU A 416 -2.30 13.08 11.97
CA LEU A 416 -1.94 13.47 10.60
C LEU A 416 -0.71 14.39 10.53
N ASP A 417 -0.47 15.21 11.54
CA ASP A 417 0.71 16.08 11.57
C ASP A 417 1.97 15.40 12.13
N LEU A 418 1.89 14.09 12.44
CA LEU A 418 3.04 13.32 12.92
C LEU A 418 4.13 13.27 11.84
N PRO A 419 5.38 13.67 12.16
CA PRO A 419 6.51 13.51 11.24
C PRO A 419 6.82 12.03 11.03
N VAL A 420 7.02 11.64 9.77
CA VAL A 420 7.30 10.25 9.40
C VAL A 420 8.80 9.97 9.52
N ASP A 421 9.23 9.62 10.72
CA ASP A 421 10.56 9.09 11.03
C ASP A 421 10.47 7.86 11.95
N TYR A 422 11.59 7.15 12.16
CA TYR A 422 11.60 5.90 12.92
C TYR A 422 11.14 6.09 14.38
N GLU A 423 11.56 7.18 15.01
CA GLU A 423 11.31 7.45 16.43
C GLU A 423 9.84 7.83 16.66
N SER A 424 9.32 8.78 15.87
CA SER A 424 7.95 9.28 15.98
C SER A 424 6.91 8.20 15.69
N LEU A 425 7.13 7.36 14.67
CA LEU A 425 6.22 6.25 14.36
C LEU A 425 6.18 5.22 15.50
N THR A 426 7.34 4.88 16.06
CA THR A 426 7.44 3.92 17.18
C THR A 426 6.70 4.42 18.41
N GLN A 427 6.85 5.70 18.75
CA GLN A 427 6.13 6.33 19.87
C GLN A 427 4.60 6.34 19.66
N ALA A 428 4.15 6.48 18.41
CA ALA A 428 2.74 6.41 18.05
C ALA A 428 2.17 4.98 18.03
N GLY A 429 2.98 3.95 18.33
CA GLY A 429 2.53 2.56 18.32
C GLY A 429 2.46 1.95 16.92
N SER A 430 3.18 2.52 15.95
CA SER A 430 3.42 1.96 14.63
C SER A 430 4.91 1.77 14.38
N ILE A 431 5.31 1.39 13.17
CA ILE A 431 6.71 1.25 12.76
C ILE A 431 6.90 1.73 11.32
N MET A 432 8.13 2.02 10.92
CA MET A 432 8.46 2.39 9.53
C MET A 432 8.22 1.22 8.56
N GLY A 433 8.65 0.01 8.97
CA GLY A 433 8.69 -1.18 8.11
C GLY A 433 9.35 -0.92 6.75
N SER A 434 8.90 -1.62 5.72
CA SER A 434 9.38 -1.42 4.34
C SER A 434 9.00 -0.06 3.73
N GLY A 435 8.02 0.65 4.29
CA GLY A 435 7.48 1.90 3.74
C GLY A 435 6.10 1.76 3.08
N GLY A 436 5.39 0.64 3.28
CA GLY A 436 3.98 0.53 2.91
C GLY A 436 3.07 1.41 3.76
N MET A 437 2.15 2.13 3.11
CA MET A 437 1.10 2.95 3.73
C MET A 437 -0.28 2.56 3.18
N VAL A 438 -1.10 1.94 4.02
CA VAL A 438 -2.48 1.55 3.67
C VAL A 438 -3.46 2.58 4.25
N VAL A 439 -3.99 3.44 3.39
CA VAL A 439 -4.94 4.50 3.76
C VAL A 439 -6.36 3.93 3.87
N MET A 440 -7.08 4.32 4.93
CA MET A 440 -8.41 3.84 5.27
C MET A 440 -9.40 5.01 5.42
N ASP A 441 -10.63 4.79 4.95
CA ASP A 441 -11.73 5.74 5.03
C ASP A 441 -12.69 5.43 6.18
N GLU A 442 -13.70 6.27 6.37
CA GLU A 442 -14.75 6.11 7.39
C GLU A 442 -15.58 4.81 7.28
N ASP A 443 -15.54 4.13 6.13
CA ASP A 443 -16.23 2.87 5.86
C ASP A 443 -15.41 1.64 6.24
N THR A 444 -14.20 1.82 6.74
CA THR A 444 -13.30 0.75 7.16
C THR A 444 -13.52 0.42 8.64
N CYS A 445 -13.75 -0.86 9.00
CA CYS A 445 -13.86 -1.26 10.41
C CYS A 445 -12.49 -1.56 11.02
N MET A 446 -12.15 -0.92 12.14
CA MET A 446 -10.82 -1.08 12.73
C MET A 446 -10.63 -2.43 13.43
N VAL A 447 -11.70 -3.03 13.94
CA VAL A 447 -11.69 -4.40 14.49
C VAL A 447 -11.40 -5.42 13.37
N ASP A 448 -12.04 -5.26 12.21
CA ASP A 448 -11.82 -6.13 11.06
C ASP A 448 -10.44 -5.95 10.43
N ILE A 449 -9.91 -4.72 10.44
CA ILE A 449 -8.53 -4.44 10.03
C ILE A 449 -7.53 -5.14 10.95
N ALA A 450 -7.73 -5.08 12.26
CA ALA A 450 -6.88 -5.80 13.21
C ALA A 450 -6.94 -7.32 12.96
N ARG A 451 -8.15 -7.86 12.73
CA ARG A 451 -8.36 -9.28 12.37
C ARG A 451 -7.62 -9.65 11.09
N PHE A 452 -7.75 -8.85 10.04
CA PHE A 452 -7.11 -9.08 8.73
C PHE A 452 -5.59 -9.14 8.84
N PHE A 453 -4.94 -8.13 9.44
CA PHE A 453 -3.49 -8.13 9.58
C PHE A 453 -2.97 -9.22 10.51
N LEU A 454 -3.71 -9.51 11.59
CA LEU A 454 -3.35 -10.62 12.47
C LEU A 454 -3.50 -11.98 11.79
N SER A 455 -4.52 -12.16 10.94
CA SER A 455 -4.68 -13.38 10.13
C SER A 455 -3.47 -13.63 9.22
N PHE A 456 -2.93 -12.55 8.62
CA PHE A 456 -1.74 -12.64 7.79
C PHE A 456 -0.52 -13.02 8.63
N THR A 457 -0.23 -12.27 9.69
CA THR A 457 0.95 -12.55 10.53
C THR A 457 0.90 -13.93 11.18
N GLN A 458 -0.28 -14.45 11.49
CA GLN A 458 -0.42 -15.81 11.98
C GLN A 458 -0.20 -16.87 10.88
N ALA A 459 -0.73 -16.65 9.67
CA ALA A 459 -0.44 -17.55 8.54
C ALA A 459 1.06 -17.63 8.24
N GLU A 460 1.77 -16.51 8.43
CA GLU A 460 3.20 -16.37 8.19
C GLU A 460 4.09 -16.77 9.39
N SER A 461 3.50 -17.28 10.47
CA SER A 461 4.26 -17.76 11.62
C SER A 461 5.11 -18.97 11.23
N CYS A 462 6.43 -18.90 11.48
CA CYS A 462 7.30 -20.07 11.29
C CYS A 462 6.97 -21.23 12.26
N GLY A 463 6.16 -20.98 13.29
CA GLY A 463 5.69 -21.98 14.25
C GLY A 463 6.70 -22.36 15.36
N LYS A 464 7.82 -21.64 15.48
CA LYS A 464 8.91 -21.99 16.41
C LYS A 464 8.62 -21.62 17.87
N CYS A 465 8.20 -20.39 18.15
CA CYS A 465 7.92 -19.95 19.53
C CYS A 465 6.41 -20.06 19.84
N VAL A 466 6.11 -20.57 21.04
CA VAL A 466 4.73 -20.77 21.51
C VAL A 466 3.92 -19.46 21.55
N PRO A 467 4.47 -18.33 22.04
CA PRO A 467 3.72 -17.06 22.04
C PRO A 467 3.28 -16.64 20.64
N CYS A 468 4.19 -16.65 19.65
CA CYS A 468 3.82 -16.30 18.28
C CYS A 468 2.90 -17.33 17.63
N ARG A 469 3.09 -18.64 17.82
CA ARG A 469 2.29 -19.67 17.13
C ARG A 469 0.87 -19.80 17.68
N LEU A 470 0.72 -19.70 19.02
CA LEU A 470 -0.56 -19.93 19.70
C LEU A 470 -1.18 -18.63 20.22
N GLY A 471 -0.39 -17.67 20.68
CA GLY A 471 -0.89 -16.39 21.20
C GLY A 471 -1.59 -15.57 20.11
N THR A 472 -0.97 -15.41 18.93
CA THR A 472 -1.62 -14.74 17.80
C THR A 472 -2.86 -15.49 17.33
N LYS A 473 -2.87 -16.83 17.39
CA LYS A 473 -4.03 -17.65 17.07
C LYS A 473 -5.19 -17.37 18.02
N ARG A 474 -4.94 -17.31 19.33
CA ARG A 474 -5.97 -16.97 20.33
C ARG A 474 -6.50 -15.55 20.12
N MET A 475 -5.61 -14.59 19.88
CA MET A 475 -6.02 -13.23 19.56
C MET A 475 -6.88 -13.17 18.28
N LEU A 476 -6.54 -13.94 17.25
CA LEU A 476 -7.31 -14.02 16.01
C LEU A 476 -8.69 -14.63 16.23
N GLU A 477 -8.78 -15.74 16.96
CA GLU A 477 -10.04 -16.38 17.35
C GLU A 477 -10.96 -15.39 18.10
N THR A 478 -10.41 -14.61 19.02
CA THR A 478 -11.14 -13.55 19.71
C THR A 478 -11.65 -12.47 18.76
N LEU A 479 -10.81 -11.95 17.85
CA LEU A 479 -11.23 -10.94 16.87
C LEU A 479 -12.27 -11.48 15.88
N GLU A 480 -12.15 -12.73 15.44
CA GLU A 480 -13.16 -13.40 14.63
C GLU A 480 -14.50 -13.47 15.36
N ARG A 481 -14.49 -13.77 16.65
CA ARG A 481 -15.70 -13.82 17.48
C ARG A 481 -16.35 -12.43 17.60
N ILE A 482 -15.55 -11.39 17.89
CA ILE A 482 -16.05 -10.00 17.95
C ILE A 482 -16.68 -9.58 16.61
N THR A 483 -16.02 -9.86 15.49
CA THR A 483 -16.50 -9.50 14.13
C THR A 483 -17.69 -10.32 13.65
N ARG A 484 -18.05 -11.41 14.34
CA ARG A 484 -19.30 -12.18 14.14
C ARG A 484 -20.44 -11.76 15.08
N GLY A 485 -20.23 -10.77 15.95
CA GLY A 485 -21.23 -10.36 16.94
C GLY A 485 -21.29 -11.28 18.17
N GLU A 486 -20.27 -12.12 18.36
CA GLU A 486 -20.19 -13.08 19.47
C GLU A 486 -19.22 -12.62 20.57
N GLY A 487 -18.73 -11.38 20.51
CA GLY A 487 -17.77 -10.84 21.48
C GLY A 487 -18.26 -10.82 22.94
N GLN A 488 -17.34 -10.87 23.88
CA GLN A 488 -17.55 -10.86 25.33
C GLN A 488 -16.92 -9.60 25.96
N GLU A 489 -17.41 -9.17 27.13
CA GLU A 489 -16.93 -7.94 27.79
C GLU A 489 -15.44 -8.02 28.14
N GLU A 490 -14.93 -9.21 28.44
CA GLU A 490 -13.54 -9.47 28.81
C GLU A 490 -12.59 -9.55 27.59
N ASP A 491 -13.12 -9.55 26.36
CA ASP A 491 -12.31 -9.79 25.16
C ASP A 491 -11.24 -8.72 24.93
N ILE A 492 -11.53 -7.46 25.26
CA ILE A 492 -10.57 -6.36 25.11
C ILE A 492 -9.38 -6.58 26.04
N ASP A 493 -9.63 -6.91 27.30
CA ASP A 493 -8.58 -7.09 28.30
C ASP A 493 -7.74 -8.35 27.99
N LEU A 494 -8.40 -9.44 27.56
CA LEU A 494 -7.73 -10.65 27.08
C LEU A 494 -6.82 -10.35 25.88
N LEU A 495 -7.30 -9.57 24.91
CA LEU A 495 -6.51 -9.17 23.74
C LEU A 495 -5.26 -8.36 24.15
N LEU A 496 -5.39 -7.46 25.11
CA LEU A 496 -4.27 -6.65 25.61
C LEU A 496 -3.23 -7.52 26.34
N GLU A 497 -3.66 -8.44 27.20
CA GLU A 497 -2.77 -9.36 27.92
C GLU A 497 -2.01 -10.29 26.97
N LEU A 498 -2.73 -10.90 26.02
CA LEU A 498 -2.13 -11.78 25.00
C LEU A 498 -1.17 -10.99 24.11
N ALA A 499 -1.55 -9.79 23.68
CA ALA A 499 -0.72 -8.94 22.84
C ALA A 499 0.63 -8.63 23.51
N GLU A 500 0.64 -8.24 24.78
CA GLU A 500 1.87 -7.94 25.50
C GLU A 500 2.73 -9.20 25.70
N THR A 501 2.10 -10.32 26.03
CA THR A 501 2.80 -11.61 26.16
C THR A 501 3.48 -12.01 24.85
N VAL A 502 2.77 -11.92 23.72
CA VAL A 502 3.31 -12.23 22.40
C VAL A 502 4.47 -11.29 22.06
N LYS A 503 4.33 -10.00 22.36
CA LYS A 503 5.32 -8.97 22.09
C LYS A 503 6.64 -9.22 22.83
N VAL A 504 6.58 -9.51 24.13
CA VAL A 504 7.79 -9.67 24.96
C VAL A 504 8.42 -11.05 24.80
N ALA A 505 7.63 -12.11 24.63
CA ALA A 505 8.11 -13.49 24.64
C ALA A 505 8.42 -14.08 23.24
N SER A 506 8.26 -13.31 22.17
CA SER A 506 8.58 -13.76 20.80
C SER A 506 10.07 -13.62 20.46
N LEU A 507 10.60 -14.63 19.77
CA LEU A 507 12.04 -14.73 19.43
C LEU A 507 12.50 -13.77 18.32
N CYS A 508 11.59 -13.33 17.45
CA CYS A 508 11.92 -12.55 16.27
C CYS A 508 10.97 -11.36 16.09
N GLY A 509 11.36 -10.43 15.20
CA GLY A 509 10.61 -9.20 14.95
C GLY A 509 9.15 -9.44 14.59
N LEU A 510 8.86 -10.42 13.72
CA LEU A 510 7.48 -10.74 13.32
C LEU A 510 6.58 -11.02 14.52
N GLY A 511 7.00 -11.90 15.44
CA GLY A 511 6.21 -12.19 16.63
C GLY A 511 6.13 -11.01 17.60
N GLN A 512 7.21 -10.21 17.70
CA GLN A 512 7.25 -9.03 18.58
C GLN A 512 6.31 -7.92 18.09
N THR A 513 6.13 -7.77 16.78
CA THR A 513 5.34 -6.70 16.17
C THR A 513 3.95 -7.15 15.70
N ALA A 514 3.69 -8.45 15.55
CA ALA A 514 2.37 -8.98 15.16
C ALA A 514 1.18 -8.45 16.00
N PRO A 515 1.33 -8.14 17.30
CA PRO A 515 0.25 -7.55 18.09
C PRO A 515 -0.03 -6.06 17.82
N ASN A 516 0.85 -5.33 17.13
CA ASN A 516 0.73 -3.86 16.96
C ASN A 516 -0.58 -3.41 16.30
N PRO A 517 -1.13 -4.07 15.26
CA PRO A 517 -2.44 -3.70 14.72
C PRO A 517 -3.54 -3.78 15.78
N VAL A 518 -3.50 -4.80 16.65
CA VAL A 518 -4.48 -4.97 17.73
C VAL A 518 -4.30 -3.89 18.80
N LEU A 519 -3.07 -3.71 19.28
CA LEU A 519 -2.76 -2.71 20.31
C LEU A 519 -3.12 -1.29 19.88
N SER A 520 -2.74 -0.90 18.66
CA SER A 520 -3.01 0.43 18.12
C SER A 520 -4.50 0.66 17.87
N THR A 521 -5.23 -0.32 17.34
CA THR A 521 -6.66 -0.17 17.10
C THR A 521 -7.47 -0.14 18.40
N ILE A 522 -7.11 -0.91 19.42
CA ILE A 522 -7.72 -0.79 20.75
C ILE A 522 -7.38 0.58 21.36
N LYS A 523 -6.15 1.08 21.21
CA LYS A 523 -5.73 2.38 21.75
C LYS A 523 -6.51 3.55 21.14
N TYR A 524 -6.70 3.55 19.82
CA TYR A 524 -7.24 4.71 19.09
C TYR A 524 -8.71 4.58 18.70
N PHE A 525 -9.26 3.37 18.66
CA PHE A 525 -10.62 3.06 18.16
C PHE A 525 -11.35 2.06 19.09
N ARG A 526 -11.12 2.19 20.41
CA ARG A 526 -11.74 1.31 21.43
C ARG A 526 -13.26 1.27 21.34
N ASP A 527 -13.86 2.41 21.00
CA ASP A 527 -15.30 2.59 20.83
C ASP A 527 -15.89 1.64 19.79
N GLU A 528 -15.16 1.31 18.73
CA GLU A 528 -15.59 0.30 17.77
C GLU A 528 -15.64 -1.09 18.38
N TYR A 529 -14.62 -1.48 19.16
CA TYR A 529 -14.61 -2.76 19.86
C TYR A 529 -15.79 -2.86 20.83
N GLU A 530 -16.02 -1.83 21.63
CA GLU A 530 -17.13 -1.76 22.58
C GLU A 530 -18.49 -1.83 21.86
N THR A 531 -18.64 -1.18 20.71
CA THR A 531 -19.86 -1.25 19.90
C THR A 531 -20.09 -2.65 19.34
N HIS A 532 -19.04 -3.35 18.88
CA HIS A 532 -19.16 -4.73 18.41
C HIS A 532 -19.54 -5.69 19.54
N ILE A 533 -18.98 -5.48 20.74
CA ILE A 533 -19.19 -6.35 21.90
C ILE A 533 -20.56 -6.10 22.55
N LYS A 534 -20.93 -4.85 22.81
CA LYS A 534 -22.14 -4.49 23.57
C LYS A 534 -23.38 -4.40 22.70
N LEU A 535 -23.27 -3.72 21.56
CA LEU A 535 -24.43 -3.45 20.69
C LEU A 535 -24.59 -4.50 19.59
N LYS A 536 -23.60 -5.38 19.39
CA LYS A 536 -23.55 -6.35 18.29
C LYS A 536 -23.72 -5.68 16.92
N GLN A 537 -23.13 -4.48 16.78
CA GLN A 537 -23.20 -3.70 15.56
C GLN A 537 -21.79 -3.36 15.05
N CYS A 538 -21.65 -3.27 13.72
CA CYS A 538 -20.45 -2.74 13.08
C CYS A 538 -20.77 -1.33 12.53
N PRO A 539 -20.21 -0.24 13.11
CA PRO A 539 -20.47 1.12 12.64
C PRO A 539 -20.10 1.34 11.16
N ALA A 540 -19.02 0.70 10.72
CA ALA A 540 -18.53 0.78 9.34
C ALA A 540 -19.37 -0.05 8.35
N VAL A 541 -20.22 -0.97 8.83
CA VAL A 541 -21.01 -1.91 8.00
C VAL A 541 -20.12 -2.85 7.16
N ALA A 542 -18.94 -3.18 7.68
CA ALA A 542 -17.96 -4.05 7.03
C ALA A 542 -18.10 -5.54 7.45
N CYS A 543 -18.39 -5.79 8.72
CA CYS A 543 -18.47 -7.13 9.31
C CYS A 543 -19.75 -7.88 8.92
N SER A 544 -19.75 -8.50 7.74
CA SER A 544 -20.94 -9.19 7.18
C SER A 544 -21.54 -10.29 8.07
N GLY A 545 -20.76 -10.85 9.00
CA GLY A 545 -21.26 -11.84 9.96
C GLY A 545 -22.24 -11.27 11.01
N MET A 546 -22.30 -9.95 11.19
CA MET A 546 -23.12 -9.32 12.23
C MET A 546 -24.53 -8.97 11.78
N PHE A 547 -24.80 -8.91 10.48
CA PHE A 547 -26.08 -8.46 9.96
C PHE A 547 -26.45 -9.15 8.64
N PRO A 548 -27.75 -9.39 8.37
CA PRO A 548 -28.19 -10.07 7.15
C PRO A 548 -27.95 -9.27 5.88
N SER A 549 -27.99 -7.93 5.96
CA SER A 549 -27.71 -7.05 4.81
C SER A 549 -27.26 -5.66 5.26
N ARG A 550 -26.38 -5.02 4.45
CA ARG A 550 -25.85 -3.68 4.74
C ARG A 550 -26.96 -2.62 4.86
N CYS A 551 -27.95 -2.66 3.97
CA CYS A 551 -29.04 -1.71 3.93
C CYS A 551 -29.99 -1.82 5.13
N GLN A 552 -30.23 -3.02 5.64
CA GLN A 552 -31.01 -3.22 6.87
C GLN A 552 -30.24 -2.74 8.10
N HIS A 553 -28.94 -3.07 8.18
CA HIS A 553 -28.06 -2.64 9.26
C HIS A 553 -27.91 -1.11 9.32
N ALA A 554 -27.76 -0.48 8.15
CA ALA A 554 -27.66 0.97 8.05
C ALA A 554 -29.01 1.68 8.28
N CYS A 555 -30.14 0.97 8.33
CA CYS A 555 -31.45 1.56 8.56
C CYS A 555 -31.68 1.77 10.07
N PRO A 556 -31.85 3.03 10.56
CA PRO A 556 -32.11 3.26 11.98
C PRO A 556 -33.41 2.63 12.49
N ALA A 557 -34.37 2.40 11.59
CA ALA A 557 -35.63 1.72 11.90
C ALA A 557 -35.56 0.19 11.76
N GLY A 558 -34.41 -0.37 11.36
CA GLY A 558 -34.22 -1.81 11.19
C GLY A 558 -35.12 -2.44 10.13
N LEU A 559 -35.48 -1.69 9.08
CA LEU A 559 -36.35 -2.18 8.00
C LEU A 559 -35.67 -3.32 7.24
N ASP A 560 -36.43 -4.37 6.91
CA ASP A 560 -35.99 -5.46 6.01
C ASP A 560 -35.99 -4.98 4.56
N VAL A 561 -35.01 -4.13 4.25
CA VAL A 561 -34.84 -3.50 2.94
C VAL A 561 -34.77 -4.51 1.79
N PRO A 562 -33.95 -5.58 1.85
CA PRO A 562 -33.87 -6.54 0.76
C PRO A 562 -35.22 -7.17 0.43
N ARG A 563 -36.00 -7.52 1.46
CA ARG A 563 -37.26 -8.23 1.27
C ARG A 563 -38.34 -7.34 0.67
N TYR A 564 -38.54 -6.10 1.16
CA TYR A 564 -39.55 -5.24 0.55
C TYR A 564 -39.14 -4.79 -0.86
N VAL A 565 -37.86 -4.56 -1.13
CA VAL A 565 -37.38 -4.25 -2.50
C VAL A 565 -37.68 -5.41 -3.43
N ARG A 566 -37.47 -6.67 -2.99
CA ARG A 566 -37.82 -7.86 -3.77
C ARG A 566 -39.33 -8.00 -4.01
N LEU A 567 -40.16 -7.69 -3.01
CA LEU A 567 -41.62 -7.69 -3.15
C LEU A 567 -42.08 -6.65 -4.18
N ILE A 568 -41.50 -5.44 -4.15
CA ILE A 568 -41.76 -4.39 -5.13
C ILE A 568 -41.37 -4.83 -6.54
N ALA A 569 -40.17 -5.40 -6.70
CA ALA A 569 -39.71 -5.92 -7.98
C ALA A 569 -40.61 -7.04 -8.54
N GLY A 570 -41.25 -7.81 -7.66
CA GLY A 570 -42.23 -8.84 -8.01
C GLY A 570 -43.68 -8.35 -8.16
N GLY A 571 -43.94 -7.03 -8.10
CA GLY A 571 -45.29 -6.46 -8.22
C GLY A 571 -46.18 -6.65 -6.99
N LYS A 572 -45.64 -7.13 -5.87
CA LYS A 572 -46.37 -7.40 -4.62
C LYS A 572 -46.39 -6.18 -3.71
N PHE A 573 -46.98 -5.08 -4.17
CA PHE A 573 -46.89 -3.78 -3.49
C PHE A 573 -47.57 -3.75 -2.11
N ARG A 574 -48.70 -4.44 -1.96
CA ARG A 574 -49.40 -4.57 -0.67
C ARG A 574 -48.55 -5.30 0.37
N GLU A 575 -47.97 -6.44 0.01
CA GLU A 575 -47.06 -7.19 0.90
C GLU A 575 -45.83 -6.33 1.26
N ALA A 576 -45.33 -5.51 0.34
CA ALA A 576 -44.18 -4.64 0.59
C ALA A 576 -44.49 -3.54 1.60
N VAL A 577 -45.62 -2.83 1.46
CA VAL A 577 -45.99 -1.76 2.40
C VAL A 577 -46.34 -2.31 3.79
N ASP A 578 -46.97 -3.48 3.85
CA ASP A 578 -47.29 -4.15 5.12
C ASP A 578 -45.99 -4.54 5.86
N LEU A 579 -45.00 -5.09 5.14
CA LEU A 579 -43.68 -5.38 5.68
C LEU A 579 -42.96 -4.12 6.20
N ILE A 580 -43.06 -2.98 5.51
CA ILE A 580 -42.49 -1.71 5.99
C ILE A 580 -43.21 -1.24 7.27
N ARG A 581 -44.54 -1.34 7.30
CA ARG A 581 -45.39 -0.96 8.45
C ARG A 581 -45.17 -1.85 9.68
N GLU A 582 -44.51 -3.01 9.54
CA GLU A 582 -44.09 -3.80 10.69
C GLU A 582 -43.17 -3.04 11.65
N ARG A 583 -42.38 -2.09 11.13
CA ARG A 583 -41.43 -1.29 11.91
C ARG A 583 -41.70 0.22 11.85
N VAL A 584 -42.33 0.71 10.78
CA VAL A 584 -42.57 2.14 10.56
C VAL A 584 -44.04 2.38 10.21
N PRO A 585 -44.89 2.76 11.19
CA PRO A 585 -46.33 2.91 10.99
C PRO A 585 -46.65 4.00 9.94
N LEU A 586 -45.89 5.09 9.99
CA LEU A 586 -45.99 6.23 9.08
C LEU A 586 -45.06 6.04 7.87
N ALA A 587 -45.21 4.93 7.15
CA ALA A 587 -44.33 4.54 6.03
C ALA A 587 -44.20 5.64 4.96
N ALA A 588 -45.30 6.31 4.61
CA ALA A 588 -45.32 7.40 3.63
C ALA A 588 -44.49 8.59 4.12
N VAL A 589 -44.76 9.10 5.33
CA VAL A 589 -43.98 10.20 5.94
C VAL A 589 -42.49 9.86 5.95
N CYS A 590 -42.13 8.64 6.37
CA CYS A 590 -40.75 8.16 6.32
C CYS A 590 -40.20 8.11 4.89
N GLY A 591 -41.01 7.86 3.86
CA GLY A 591 -40.63 7.96 2.45
C GLY A 591 -40.22 9.38 2.05
N TYR A 592 -40.89 10.40 2.58
CA TYR A 592 -40.60 11.81 2.29
C TYR A 592 -39.39 12.36 3.04
N VAL A 593 -39.29 12.07 4.34
CA VAL A 593 -38.31 12.76 5.22
C VAL A 593 -37.04 11.96 5.51
N CYS A 594 -36.93 10.72 5.05
CA CYS A 594 -35.78 9.87 5.36
C CYS A 594 -34.49 10.34 4.68
N SER A 595 -33.41 10.37 5.46
CA SER A 595 -32.02 10.63 5.04
C SER A 595 -31.34 9.44 4.35
N HIS A 596 -32.08 8.35 4.09
CA HIS A 596 -31.68 7.20 3.26
C HIS A 596 -30.27 6.61 3.52
N PRO A 597 -29.86 6.38 4.80
CA PRO A 597 -28.54 5.82 5.11
C PRO A 597 -28.29 4.43 4.48
N CYS A 598 -29.36 3.67 4.24
CA CYS A 598 -29.33 2.40 3.55
C CYS A 598 -28.86 2.48 2.08
N GLU A 599 -29.02 3.62 1.41
CA GLU A 599 -28.54 3.84 0.04
C GLU A 599 -27.04 4.11 0.02
N PHE A 600 -26.51 4.90 0.98
CA PHE A 600 -25.07 5.17 1.09
C PHE A 600 -24.23 3.91 1.34
N LYS A 601 -24.81 2.90 1.99
CA LYS A 601 -24.15 1.60 2.27
C LYS A 601 -24.59 0.49 1.32
N CYS A 602 -25.31 0.83 0.25
CA CYS A 602 -25.80 -0.15 -0.71
C CYS A 602 -24.64 -0.81 -1.47
N ARG A 603 -24.54 -2.14 -1.42
CA ARG A 603 -23.50 -2.89 -2.15
C ARG A 603 -23.51 -2.63 -3.67
N ARG A 604 -24.66 -2.29 -4.26
CA ARG A 604 -24.72 -1.96 -5.70
C ARG A 604 -23.99 -0.65 -6.03
N GLY A 605 -23.96 0.30 -5.08
CA GLY A 605 -23.21 1.54 -5.21
C GLY A 605 -21.69 1.33 -5.26
N ASP A 606 -21.19 0.16 -4.86
CA ASP A 606 -19.78 -0.20 -5.05
C ASP A 606 -19.44 -0.52 -6.53
N LEU A 607 -20.46 -0.73 -7.38
CA LEU A 607 -20.31 -1.05 -8.80
C LEU A 607 -20.79 0.09 -9.71
N ASP A 608 -21.98 0.62 -9.45
CA ASP A 608 -22.57 1.73 -10.21
C ASP A 608 -23.40 2.66 -9.32
N THR A 609 -24.73 2.59 -9.38
CA THR A 609 -25.63 3.46 -8.63
C THR A 609 -26.34 2.66 -7.53
N PRO A 610 -26.41 3.19 -6.29
CA PRO A 610 -27.23 2.60 -5.24
C PRO A 610 -28.67 2.36 -5.69
N ILE A 611 -29.29 1.32 -5.13
CA ILE A 611 -30.74 1.14 -5.28
C ILE A 611 -31.44 2.33 -4.61
N ALA A 612 -32.41 2.96 -5.30
CA ALA A 612 -33.20 4.08 -4.80
C ALA A 612 -34.25 3.64 -3.76
N ILE A 613 -33.78 3.03 -2.67
CA ILE A 613 -34.54 2.39 -1.60
C ILE A 613 -35.63 3.32 -1.01
N ARG A 614 -35.31 4.59 -0.75
CA ARG A 614 -36.25 5.60 -0.24
C ARG A 614 -37.38 5.86 -1.23
N ILE A 615 -37.05 5.98 -2.51
CA ILE A 615 -38.04 6.22 -3.57
C ILE A 615 -38.97 5.01 -3.71
N LEU A 616 -38.43 3.79 -3.69
CA LEU A 616 -39.23 2.57 -3.72
C LEU A 616 -40.18 2.48 -2.51
N LYS A 617 -39.69 2.81 -1.31
CA LYS A 617 -40.51 2.87 -0.09
C LYS A 617 -41.62 3.92 -0.21
N ARG A 618 -41.31 5.12 -0.72
CA ARG A 618 -42.30 6.18 -0.94
C ARG A 618 -43.36 5.74 -1.94
N PHE A 619 -42.94 5.17 -3.08
CA PHE A 619 -43.83 4.70 -4.13
C PHE A 619 -44.90 3.73 -3.60
N VAL A 620 -44.50 2.68 -2.87
CA VAL A 620 -45.50 1.74 -2.33
C VAL A 620 -46.37 2.32 -1.22
N ALA A 621 -45.82 3.24 -0.41
CA ALA A 621 -46.59 3.86 0.66
C ALA A 621 -47.63 4.84 0.11
N ASP A 622 -47.29 5.62 -0.93
CA ASP A 622 -48.20 6.53 -1.62
C ASP A 622 -49.28 5.75 -2.38
N LEU A 623 -48.90 4.66 -3.07
CA LEU A 623 -49.85 3.76 -3.74
C LEU A 623 -50.87 3.17 -2.75
N ALA A 624 -50.41 2.69 -1.60
CA ALA A 624 -51.28 2.14 -0.56
C ALA A 624 -52.26 3.19 -0.01
N ILE A 625 -51.87 4.46 0.07
CA ILE A 625 -52.78 5.56 0.46
C ILE A 625 -53.81 5.80 -0.64
N GLN A 626 -53.40 5.86 -1.89
CA GLN A 626 -54.28 6.08 -3.05
C GLN A 626 -55.32 4.97 -3.19
N GLU A 627 -54.93 3.72 -2.96
CA GLU A 627 -55.81 2.55 -3.01
C GLU A 627 -56.65 2.35 -1.73
N GLY A 628 -56.48 3.22 -0.72
CA GLY A 628 -57.22 3.12 0.55
C GLY A 628 -56.87 1.88 1.37
N VAL A 629 -55.64 1.35 1.23
CA VAL A 629 -55.19 0.14 1.92
C VAL A 629 -54.94 0.43 3.40
N PRO A 630 -55.77 -0.09 4.32
CA PRO A 630 -55.56 0.11 5.75
C PRO A 630 -54.27 -0.60 6.20
N PRO A 631 -53.64 -0.17 7.30
CA PRO A 631 -52.51 -0.90 7.88
C PRO A 631 -52.92 -2.34 8.20
N SER A 632 -52.13 -3.34 7.77
CA SER A 632 -52.39 -4.73 8.15
C SER A 632 -52.31 -4.89 9.67
N VAL A 633 -53.42 -5.22 10.31
CA VAL A 633 -53.45 -5.52 11.74
C VAL A 633 -53.07 -6.98 11.92
N ARG A 634 -51.89 -7.23 12.49
CA ARG A 634 -51.60 -8.53 13.10
C ARG A 634 -52.09 -8.40 14.54
N GLU A 635 -53.25 -8.97 14.82
CA GLU A 635 -53.89 -8.88 16.14
C GLU A 635 -53.38 -10.00 17.02
N ASP A 636 -52.62 -9.65 18.06
CA ASP A 636 -52.59 -10.47 19.26
C ASP A 636 -53.99 -10.41 19.92
N LYS A 637 -54.33 -11.41 20.76
CA LYS A 637 -55.63 -11.42 21.44
C LYS A 637 -55.81 -10.11 22.23
N PRO A 638 -56.97 -9.43 22.14
CA PRO A 638 -57.22 -8.19 22.86
C PRO A 638 -56.98 -8.35 24.36
N THR A 639 -56.24 -7.43 24.96
CA THR A 639 -56.10 -7.35 26.41
C THR A 639 -57.25 -6.52 27.01
N LEU A 640 -57.53 -6.70 28.30
CA LEU A 640 -58.50 -5.87 29.01
C LEU A 640 -57.90 -4.52 29.44
N ASP A 641 -56.58 -4.36 29.29
CA ASP A 641 -55.83 -3.20 29.73
C ASP A 641 -55.99 -2.03 28.76
N LYS A 642 -56.14 -0.82 29.32
CA LYS A 642 -56.28 0.43 28.58
C LYS A 642 -55.03 1.28 28.73
N VAL A 643 -54.54 1.84 27.63
CA VAL A 643 -53.35 2.71 27.61
C VAL A 643 -53.73 4.09 27.08
N ALA A 644 -53.42 5.13 27.85
CA ALA A 644 -53.53 6.51 27.41
C ALA A 644 -52.17 6.99 26.88
N VAL A 645 -52.10 7.38 25.61
CA VAL A 645 -50.92 8.02 25.03
C VAL A 645 -51.16 9.52 24.97
N VAL A 646 -50.42 10.29 25.76
CA VAL A 646 -50.51 11.75 25.80
C VAL A 646 -49.57 12.33 24.74
N GLY A 647 -50.13 12.95 23.70
CA GLY A 647 -49.40 13.54 22.59
C GLY A 647 -49.63 12.82 21.26
N SER A 648 -50.14 13.55 20.27
CA SER A 648 -50.48 13.06 18.92
C SER A 648 -49.37 13.24 17.87
N GLY A 649 -48.12 13.47 18.32
CA GLY A 649 -46.95 13.53 17.43
C GLY A 649 -46.53 12.16 16.88
N PRO A 650 -45.56 12.09 15.95
CA PRO A 650 -45.13 10.84 15.32
C PRO A 650 -44.71 9.74 16.31
N ALA A 651 -44.06 10.11 17.41
CA ALA A 651 -43.68 9.19 18.48
C ALA A 651 -44.91 8.62 19.21
N GLY A 652 -45.86 9.47 19.59
CA GLY A 652 -47.10 9.05 20.25
C GLY A 652 -47.98 8.18 19.35
N LEU A 653 -48.16 8.57 18.09
CA LEU A 653 -48.90 7.77 17.10
C LEU A 653 -48.22 6.42 16.83
N SER A 654 -46.88 6.38 16.78
CA SER A 654 -46.15 5.11 16.62
C SER A 654 -46.29 4.22 17.84
N ALA A 655 -46.18 4.78 19.05
CA ALA A 655 -46.41 4.04 20.29
C ALA A 655 -47.83 3.47 20.33
N ALA A 656 -48.84 4.28 20.01
CA ALA A 656 -50.23 3.86 19.96
C ALA A 656 -50.46 2.74 18.93
N PHE A 657 -49.84 2.85 17.74
CA PHE A 657 -49.91 1.81 16.72
C PHE A 657 -49.34 0.46 17.19
N PHE A 658 -48.16 0.47 17.83
CA PHE A 658 -47.55 -0.78 18.29
C PHE A 658 -48.28 -1.38 19.49
N LEU A 659 -48.74 -0.55 20.44
CA LEU A 659 -49.55 -0.98 21.58
C LEU A 659 -50.90 -1.59 21.13
N ALA A 660 -51.55 -0.98 20.14
CA ALA A 660 -52.78 -1.53 19.57
C ALA A 660 -52.54 -2.88 18.90
N ARG A 661 -51.41 -3.07 18.21
CA ARG A 661 -51.04 -4.36 17.59
C ARG A 661 -50.76 -5.47 18.61
N THR A 662 -50.25 -5.12 19.80
CA THR A 662 -50.08 -6.07 20.90
C THR A 662 -51.36 -6.31 21.72
N GLY A 663 -52.51 -5.79 21.26
CA GLY A 663 -53.84 -6.07 21.82
C GLY A 663 -54.36 -5.05 22.84
N TYR A 664 -53.63 -3.98 23.15
CA TYR A 664 -54.10 -2.96 24.10
C TYR A 664 -55.18 -2.06 23.51
N GLN A 665 -56.12 -1.63 24.37
CA GLN A 665 -57.07 -0.57 24.01
C GLN A 665 -56.39 0.79 24.22
N VAL A 666 -55.97 1.43 23.13
CA VAL A 666 -55.22 2.69 23.18
C VAL A 666 -56.10 3.89 22.88
N THR A 667 -56.07 4.89 23.75
CA THR A 667 -56.63 6.23 23.49
C THR A 667 -55.50 7.24 23.39
N VAL A 668 -55.46 7.99 22.28
CA VAL A 668 -54.49 9.08 22.08
C VAL A 668 -55.15 10.41 22.47
N PHE A 669 -54.49 11.17 23.34
CA PHE A 669 -54.94 12.49 23.83
C PHE A 669 -54.11 13.63 23.22
#